data_AF-A0A1S9CIC7-F1
#
_entry.id   AF-A0A1S9CIC7-F1
#
_cell.length_a   1.000
_cell.length_b   1.000
_cell.length_c   1.000
_cell.angle_alpha   90.00
_cell.angle_beta   90.00
_cell.angle_gamma   90.00
#
_symmetry.space_group_name_H-M   'P 1'
#
loop_
_entity.id
_entity.type
_entity.pdbx_description
1 polymer ?
#
loop_
_entity_poly.entity_id
_entity_poly.type
_entity_poly.pdbx_seq_one_letter_code
_entity_poly.pdbx_strand_id
1 'polypeptide(L)'
;MKSLIQQREELLLRIAEIDEENEGIENKNNSIKLKELNNELIKVNTSKKEVSVQLNILQNRANYLVEQINKISTINTKKILHAINKQRWYYFKNKPKIIMDKNTGLLWANLDYFPYRKNNTDWYTVNQVSTIIQEFSFDEMEGFRVPSAYELWDMIADRSFPQQAGSNFKIRKIEWWAIEHNGGIKCKNLDFADPLTNLSTPNCAILPCSSILVDNTSYAVNVRKDNSIFTPEERLKCTLQLFVANGLEPIFNDDEITELFKKIYCERPKLIRQLELLDEQIKKLQENHLLSSKFDYRNLLNNYNVEEINLSIIQYYEAVQKWVDELLNQLSNYESQKFKLILNFQAIEYKVSKKYEYNSNLSKEENRILSIRQAYFRNNITFGLYNVKSQLMAVRNQADDLQKRIYEANNSPNSINELAIIEAENRASFSLIAENTAKILSSAIARMEFFEQHFEFIETLIGMWSRWTEDYCVFKTTYKSFLENACDSDGIEDIWKVWYSDWEKLRVSIEEKMLPIIEQVFKKELSPNVVEQLIIALGDYKRNIDKFYLEERRGIYQKFAFEAGGEFQDKFETESTLYKFTALFQEDLQQIIFECDKPQERIYILKWANSLLDMQIDEVIVLLEANNNDMAKEILLEFISLKQKNYELYIADAKSYSKQKLEREKQYNSLIFKMRKDLAVG
;
A
#
# COMPACT_ATOMS: atom_id res chain seq x y z
N MET A 1 34.91 7.46 57.67
CA MET A 1 34.36 8.60 56.89
C MET A 1 34.67 8.46 55.40
N LYS A 2 35.94 8.42 54.96
CA LYS A 2 36.30 8.18 53.55
C LYS A 2 35.73 6.88 52.95
N SER A 3 35.78 5.73 53.66
CA SER A 3 35.24 4.48 53.12
C SER A 3 33.71 4.43 53.08
N LEU A 4 33.02 5.20 53.93
CA LEU A 4 31.56 5.31 53.94
C LEU A 4 31.05 6.24 52.80
N ILE A 5 31.83 7.25 52.45
CA ILE A 5 31.54 8.12 51.29
C ILE A 5 31.70 7.32 49.99
N GLN A 6 32.75 6.51 49.89
CA GLN A 6 32.99 5.67 48.70
C GLN A 6 31.93 4.58 48.53
N GLN A 7 31.51 3.92 49.62
CA GLN A 7 30.38 2.98 49.59
C GLN A 7 29.05 3.66 49.23
N ARG A 8 28.82 4.90 49.67
CA ARG A 8 27.64 5.67 49.29
C ARG A 8 27.66 6.03 47.80
N GLU A 9 28.81 6.40 47.25
CA GLU A 9 28.96 6.71 45.82
C GLU A 9 28.78 5.47 44.95
N GLU A 10 29.34 4.31 45.34
CA GLU A 10 29.11 3.03 44.66
C GLU A 10 27.65 2.60 44.71
N LEU A 11 26.97 2.77 45.86
CA LEU A 11 25.54 2.49 45.98
C LEU A 11 24.69 3.43 45.10
N LEU A 12 25.04 4.71 45.01
CA LEU A 12 24.35 5.68 44.14
C LEU A 12 24.55 5.37 42.66
N LEU A 13 25.74 4.91 42.26
CA LEU A 13 26.01 4.44 40.90
C LEU A 13 25.20 3.19 40.57
N ARG A 14 25.13 2.24 41.50
CA ARG A 14 24.35 1.01 41.32
C ARG A 14 22.85 1.26 41.30
N ILE A 15 22.36 2.21 42.10
CA ILE A 15 20.97 2.67 42.04
C ILE A 15 20.71 3.34 40.70
N ALA A 16 21.61 4.19 40.20
CA ALA A 16 21.46 4.82 38.89
C ALA A 16 21.45 3.80 37.72
N GLU A 17 22.28 2.76 37.77
CA GLU A 17 22.28 1.66 36.80
C GLU A 17 20.97 0.84 36.87
N ILE A 18 20.48 0.54 38.08
CA ILE A 18 19.20 -0.14 38.30
C ILE A 18 18.02 0.72 37.79
N ASP A 19 18.05 2.03 38.03
CA ASP A 19 17.02 2.96 37.58
C ASP A 19 17.07 3.16 36.05
N GLU A 20 18.25 3.06 35.41
CA GLU A 20 18.40 3.14 33.95
C GLU A 20 17.83 1.88 33.25
N GLU A 21 17.89 0.72 33.91
CA GLU A 21 17.31 -0.56 33.43
C GLU A 21 15.81 -0.74 33.74
N ASN A 22 15.29 -0.17 34.85
CA ASN A 22 13.92 -0.46 35.34
C ASN A 22 12.92 0.70 35.22
N GLU A 23 13.37 1.96 35.14
CA GLU A 23 12.50 3.13 34.99
C GLU A 23 12.67 3.72 33.59
N GLY A 24 11.71 3.45 32.70
CA GLY A 24 11.76 3.83 31.27
C GLY A 24 11.99 5.34 31.01
N ILE A 25 10.95 6.11 30.66
CA ILE A 25 11.09 7.56 30.37
C ILE A 25 11.04 8.39 31.67
N GLU A 26 10.64 7.77 32.78
CA GLU A 26 10.49 8.41 34.10
C GLU A 26 11.86 8.73 34.74
N ASN A 27 12.90 7.95 34.41
CA ASN A 27 14.28 8.25 34.78
C ASN A 27 14.78 9.47 33.98
N LYS A 28 15.32 10.46 34.70
CA LYS A 28 15.81 11.72 34.12
C LYS A 28 16.92 11.52 33.09
N ASN A 29 17.83 10.56 33.29
CA ASN A 29 18.92 10.26 32.36
C ASN A 29 18.40 9.59 31.08
N ASN A 30 17.49 8.61 31.21
CA ASN A 30 16.81 8.01 30.05
C ASN A 30 15.94 9.02 29.30
N SER A 31 15.26 9.94 30.01
CA SER A 31 14.49 11.04 29.42
C SER A 31 15.37 12.01 28.63
N ILE A 32 16.58 12.31 29.13
CA ILE A 32 17.57 13.14 28.44
C ILE A 32 18.10 12.40 27.20
N LYS A 33 18.49 11.14 27.33
CA LYS A 33 18.99 10.31 26.21
C LYS A 33 17.93 10.10 25.13
N LEU A 34 16.67 9.88 25.52
CA LEU A 34 15.53 9.82 24.61
C LEU A 34 15.29 11.17 23.92
N LYS A 35 15.43 12.30 24.62
CA LYS A 35 15.36 13.63 24.01
C LYS A 35 16.50 13.87 23.02
N GLU A 36 17.71 13.43 23.34
CA GLU A 36 18.87 13.54 22.44
C GLU A 36 18.68 12.67 21.19
N LEU A 37 18.27 11.41 21.34
CA LEU A 37 17.95 10.52 20.24
C LEU A 37 16.76 11.04 19.41
N ASN A 38 15.72 11.58 20.04
CA ASN A 38 14.61 12.22 19.31
C ASN A 38 15.06 13.48 18.57
N ASN A 39 15.96 14.28 19.15
CA ASN A 39 16.51 15.45 18.47
C ASN A 39 17.40 15.06 17.29
N GLU A 40 18.23 14.03 17.42
CA GLU A 40 18.97 13.46 16.28
C GLU A 40 18.02 12.88 15.23
N LEU A 41 17.00 12.14 15.63
CA LEU A 41 15.99 11.59 14.73
C LEU A 41 15.22 12.69 13.99
N ILE A 42 14.86 13.79 14.67
CA ILE A 42 14.26 14.98 14.06
C ILE A 42 15.23 15.62 13.06
N LYS A 43 16.52 15.75 13.40
CA LYS A 43 17.55 16.27 12.48
C LYS A 43 17.70 15.39 11.26
N VAL A 44 17.87 14.07 11.44
CA VAL A 44 17.99 13.09 10.34
C VAL A 44 16.75 13.09 9.46
N ASN A 45 15.54 13.15 10.04
CA ASN A 45 14.30 13.21 9.28
C ASN A 45 14.10 14.55 8.55
N THR A 46 14.58 15.65 9.13
CA THR A 46 14.58 16.97 8.47
C THR A 46 15.55 16.95 7.30
N SER A 47 16.77 16.45 7.48
CA SER A 47 17.74 16.25 6.39
C SER A 47 17.19 15.30 5.31
N LYS A 48 16.48 14.23 5.68
CA LYS A 48 15.84 13.31 4.73
C LYS A 48 14.74 14.00 3.91
N LYS A 49 13.92 14.85 4.55
CA LYS A 49 12.93 15.68 3.85
C LYS A 49 13.59 16.70 2.92
N GLU A 50 14.65 17.36 3.37
CA GLU A 50 15.42 18.30 2.55
C GLU A 50 16.04 17.59 1.34
N VAL A 51 16.65 16.42 1.54
CA VAL A 51 17.17 15.59 0.45
C VAL A 51 16.06 15.16 -0.49
N SER A 52 14.88 14.76 0.00
CA SER A 52 13.74 14.41 -0.85
C SER A 52 13.20 15.59 -1.65
N VAL A 53 13.15 16.79 -1.06
CA VAL A 53 12.79 18.03 -1.76
C VAL A 53 13.84 18.36 -2.81
N GLN A 54 15.13 18.25 -2.49
CA GLN A 54 16.21 18.43 -3.45
C GLN A 54 16.15 17.41 -4.59
N LEU A 55 15.80 16.15 -4.30
CA LEU A 55 15.65 15.10 -5.30
C LEU A 55 14.48 15.40 -6.23
N ASN A 56 13.34 15.88 -5.71
CA ASN A 56 12.23 16.37 -6.55
C ASN A 56 12.62 17.59 -7.40
N ILE A 57 13.39 18.53 -6.85
CA ILE A 57 13.91 19.68 -7.62
C ILE A 57 14.83 19.20 -8.73
N LEU A 58 15.74 18.26 -8.45
CA LEU A 58 16.64 17.66 -9.42
C LEU A 58 15.88 16.88 -10.49
N GLN A 59 14.84 16.14 -10.11
CA GLN A 59 13.97 15.40 -11.04
C GLN A 59 13.21 16.35 -11.96
N ASN A 60 12.61 17.40 -11.41
CA ASN A 60 11.94 18.43 -12.21
C ASN A 60 12.91 19.16 -13.13
N ARG A 61 14.12 19.43 -12.65
CA ARG A 61 15.19 20.00 -13.47
C ARG A 61 15.65 19.04 -14.56
N ALA A 62 15.75 17.74 -14.28
CA ALA A 62 16.06 16.72 -15.28
C ALA A 62 14.97 16.63 -16.34
N ASN A 63 13.70 16.62 -15.94
CA ASN A 63 12.55 16.63 -16.86
C ASN A 63 12.54 17.89 -17.75
N TYR A 64 12.77 19.06 -17.15
CA TYR A 64 12.93 20.32 -17.88
C TYR A 64 14.11 20.26 -18.86
N LEU A 65 15.27 19.74 -18.43
CA LEU A 65 16.44 19.56 -19.29
C LEU A 65 16.14 18.59 -20.43
N VAL A 66 15.41 17.49 -20.20
CA VAL A 66 14.97 16.55 -21.24
C VAL A 66 14.04 17.25 -22.24
N GLU A 67 13.12 18.10 -21.78
CA GLU A 67 12.22 18.87 -22.65
C GLU A 67 13.00 19.88 -23.51
N GLN A 68 13.96 20.59 -22.91
CA GLN A 68 14.85 21.51 -23.64
C GLN A 68 15.78 20.76 -24.61
N ILE A 69 16.30 19.59 -24.22
CA ILE A 69 17.08 18.69 -25.07
C ILE A 69 16.22 18.23 -26.25
N ASN A 70 14.93 17.92 -26.07
CA ASN A 70 14.05 17.54 -27.17
C ASN A 70 13.78 18.71 -28.14
N LYS A 71 13.61 19.93 -27.62
CA LYS A 71 13.51 21.16 -28.44
C LYS A 71 14.80 21.38 -29.26
N ILE A 72 15.97 21.24 -28.64
CA ILE A 72 17.28 21.35 -29.29
C ILE A 72 17.51 20.18 -30.27
N SER A 73 17.06 18.97 -29.93
CA SER A 73 17.16 17.75 -30.77
C SER A 73 16.40 17.95 -32.08
N THR A 74 15.27 18.65 -32.06
CA THR A 74 14.49 18.96 -33.26
C THR A 74 15.26 19.91 -34.20
N ILE A 75 16.01 20.86 -33.65
CA ILE A 75 16.91 21.75 -34.40
C ILE A 75 18.12 20.96 -34.94
N ASN A 76 18.70 20.08 -34.13
CA ASN A 76 19.85 19.28 -34.50
C ASN A 76 19.53 18.22 -35.56
N THR A 77 18.36 17.60 -35.52
CA THR A 77 17.89 16.71 -36.60
C THR A 77 17.76 17.49 -37.91
N LYS A 78 17.26 18.72 -37.90
CA LYS A 78 17.22 19.56 -39.11
C LYS A 78 18.63 19.86 -39.66
N LYS A 79 19.62 20.10 -38.81
CA LYS A 79 21.03 20.25 -39.21
C LYS A 79 21.57 18.98 -39.88
N ILE A 80 21.30 17.81 -39.30
CA ILE A 80 21.70 16.52 -39.87
C ILE A 80 21.01 16.28 -41.23
N LEU A 81 19.69 16.49 -41.33
CA LEU A 81 18.97 16.35 -42.60
C LEU A 81 19.52 17.30 -43.68
N HIS A 82 19.88 18.53 -43.32
CA HIS A 82 20.52 19.47 -44.23
C HIS A 82 21.89 18.99 -44.72
N ALA A 83 22.69 18.39 -43.85
CA ALA A 83 23.94 17.74 -44.25
C ALA A 83 23.68 16.53 -45.16
N ILE A 84 22.64 15.73 -44.87
CA ILE A 84 22.20 14.63 -45.74
C ILE A 84 21.84 15.13 -47.13
N ASN A 85 21.21 16.30 -47.23
CA ASN A 85 20.83 16.86 -48.52
C ASN A 85 22.06 17.19 -49.38
N LYS A 86 23.12 17.71 -48.76
CA LYS A 86 24.33 18.20 -49.45
C LYS A 86 25.34 17.11 -49.85
N GLN A 87 25.21 15.90 -49.33
CA GLN A 87 26.18 14.83 -49.54
C GLN A 87 25.52 13.61 -50.19
N ARG A 88 26.18 13.02 -51.20
CA ARG A 88 25.73 11.77 -51.87
C ARG A 88 26.45 10.55 -51.31
N TRP A 89 27.77 10.64 -51.15
CA TRP A 89 28.62 9.51 -50.79
C TRP A 89 28.92 9.51 -49.30
N TYR A 90 28.78 8.34 -48.67
CA TYR A 90 29.03 8.18 -47.24
C TYR A 90 30.08 7.11 -46.99
N TYR A 91 31.13 7.51 -46.28
CA TYR A 91 32.01 6.60 -45.57
C TYR A 91 31.44 6.36 -44.17
N PHE A 92 31.79 5.23 -43.55
CA PHE A 92 31.32 4.89 -42.22
C PHE A 92 32.48 4.63 -41.28
N LYS A 93 32.44 5.27 -40.11
CA LYS A 93 33.50 5.14 -39.11
C LYS A 93 33.61 3.72 -38.55
N ASN A 94 32.48 3.04 -38.41
CA ASN A 94 32.38 1.67 -37.90
C ASN A 94 32.46 0.58 -38.98
N LYS A 95 32.42 0.95 -40.27
CA LYS A 95 32.50 0.04 -41.43
C LYS A 95 33.40 0.66 -42.52
N PRO A 96 34.73 0.77 -42.29
CA PRO A 96 35.63 1.54 -43.16
C PRO A 96 35.82 0.95 -44.58
N LYS A 97 35.55 -0.34 -44.78
CA LYS A 97 35.79 -1.02 -46.07
C LYS A 97 34.68 -0.83 -47.10
N ILE A 98 33.65 -0.05 -46.78
CA ILE A 98 32.50 0.19 -47.65
C ILE A 98 32.19 1.69 -47.80
N ILE A 99 31.53 2.03 -48.91
CA ILE A 99 31.03 3.38 -49.23
C ILE A 99 29.58 3.24 -49.66
N MET A 100 28.67 4.09 -49.19
CA MET A 100 27.26 4.07 -49.63
C MET A 100 26.96 5.20 -50.61
N ASP A 101 26.21 4.89 -51.65
CA ASP A 101 25.55 5.87 -52.51
C ASP A 101 24.17 6.21 -51.95
N LYS A 102 23.93 7.46 -51.50
CA LYS A 102 22.62 7.92 -51.02
C LYS A 102 21.50 7.72 -52.03
N ASN A 103 21.77 7.90 -53.32
CA ASN A 103 20.71 7.94 -54.34
C ASN A 103 20.13 6.56 -54.63
N THR A 104 20.93 5.51 -54.46
CA THR A 104 20.54 4.12 -54.73
C THR A 104 20.44 3.29 -53.46
N GLY A 105 21.16 3.67 -52.41
CA GLY A 105 21.34 2.91 -51.17
C GLY A 105 22.31 1.73 -51.32
N LEU A 106 22.94 1.59 -52.50
CA LEU A 106 23.94 0.55 -52.75
C LEU A 106 25.21 0.82 -51.94
N LEU A 107 25.75 -0.26 -51.40
CA LEU A 107 27.08 -0.29 -50.82
C LEU A 107 28.09 -0.65 -51.90
N TRP A 108 29.22 0.03 -51.89
CA TRP A 108 30.35 -0.16 -52.80
C TRP A 108 31.59 -0.47 -51.98
N ALA A 109 32.48 -1.30 -52.52
CA ALA A 109 33.77 -1.52 -51.88
C ALA A 109 34.60 -0.24 -51.81
N ASN A 110 35.17 0.04 -50.65
CA ASN A 110 36.16 1.09 -50.52
C ASN A 110 37.49 0.61 -51.10
N LEU A 111 37.91 1.22 -52.22
CA LEU A 111 39.14 0.85 -52.94
C LEU A 111 40.44 1.14 -52.18
N ASP A 112 40.38 1.85 -51.04
CA ASP A 112 41.53 2.00 -50.15
C ASP A 112 41.82 0.71 -49.35
N TYR A 113 40.82 -0.18 -49.23
CA TYR A 113 40.93 -1.45 -48.51
C TYR A 113 40.74 -2.67 -49.42
N PHE A 114 39.87 -2.58 -50.42
CA PHE A 114 39.54 -3.70 -51.29
C PHE A 114 40.62 -3.91 -52.37
N PRO A 115 41.09 -5.16 -52.59
CA PRO A 115 42.08 -5.47 -53.61
C PRO A 115 41.46 -5.45 -55.01
N TYR A 116 41.27 -4.26 -55.58
CA TYR A 116 40.62 -4.10 -56.89
C TYR A 116 41.50 -4.49 -58.09
N ARG A 117 42.79 -4.75 -57.89
CA ARG A 117 43.75 -5.26 -58.88
C ARG A 117 44.84 -6.11 -58.21
N LYS A 118 45.51 -7.00 -58.96
CA LYS A 118 46.53 -7.92 -58.40
C LYS A 118 47.76 -7.19 -57.86
N ASN A 119 48.29 -6.28 -58.66
CA ASN A 119 49.45 -5.44 -58.35
C ASN A 119 49.38 -4.18 -59.24
N ASN A 120 50.43 -3.36 -59.28
CA ASN A 120 50.41 -2.11 -60.05
C ASN A 120 50.34 -2.31 -61.57
N THR A 121 50.64 -3.50 -62.08
CA THR A 121 50.77 -3.80 -63.52
C THR A 121 49.79 -4.89 -64.01
N ASP A 122 49.20 -5.68 -63.12
CA ASP A 122 48.38 -6.84 -63.43
C ASP A 122 46.94 -6.74 -62.92
N TRP A 123 46.04 -7.26 -63.73
CA TRP A 123 44.59 -7.27 -63.53
C TRP A 123 44.07 -8.69 -63.24
N TYR A 124 42.84 -8.77 -62.72
CA TYR A 124 42.19 -10.06 -62.48
C TYR A 124 41.57 -10.61 -63.76
N THR A 125 41.65 -11.93 -63.94
CA THR A 125 40.88 -12.59 -64.99
C THR A 125 39.41 -12.67 -64.56
N VAL A 126 38.49 -12.70 -65.51
CA VAL A 126 37.05 -12.81 -65.26
C VAL A 126 36.70 -13.98 -64.32
N ASN A 127 37.40 -15.12 -64.46
CA ASN A 127 37.18 -16.32 -63.64
C ASN A 127 37.60 -16.15 -62.17
N GLN A 128 38.46 -15.17 -61.85
CA GLN A 128 38.93 -14.92 -60.48
C GLN A 128 38.00 -13.97 -59.71
N VAL A 129 37.17 -13.20 -60.41
CA VAL A 129 36.41 -12.08 -59.85
C VAL A 129 35.52 -12.53 -58.69
N SER A 130 34.71 -13.58 -58.89
CA SER A 130 33.78 -14.06 -57.87
C SER A 130 34.49 -14.54 -56.60
N THR A 131 35.62 -15.26 -56.75
CA THR A 131 36.41 -15.74 -55.62
C THR A 131 36.96 -14.59 -54.79
N ILE A 132 37.50 -13.55 -55.42
CA ILE A 132 38.08 -12.39 -54.71
C ILE A 132 37.01 -11.64 -53.92
N ILE A 133 35.80 -11.52 -54.46
CA ILE A 133 34.68 -10.88 -53.76
C ILE A 133 34.27 -11.72 -52.55
N GLN A 134 34.17 -13.04 -52.71
CA GLN A 134 33.75 -13.96 -51.64
C GLN A 134 34.78 -14.07 -50.49
N GLU A 135 36.07 -13.99 -50.80
CA GLU A 135 37.15 -14.09 -49.80
C GLU A 135 37.36 -12.79 -49.00
N PHE A 136 36.85 -11.65 -49.48
CA PHE A 136 37.05 -10.37 -48.80
C PHE A 136 35.98 -10.10 -47.74
N SER A 137 36.41 -9.78 -46.51
CA SER A 137 35.51 -9.37 -45.43
C SER A 137 35.17 -7.88 -45.51
N PHE A 138 33.92 -7.57 -45.88
CA PHE A 138 33.35 -6.21 -45.95
C PHE A 138 32.80 -5.72 -44.60
N ASP A 139 33.58 -5.89 -43.53
CA ASP A 139 33.20 -5.51 -42.17
C ASP A 139 31.83 -6.10 -41.77
N GLU A 140 31.66 -7.41 -41.94
CA GLU A 140 30.43 -8.17 -41.62
C GLU A 140 29.21 -7.84 -42.52
N MET A 141 29.37 -6.99 -43.53
CA MET A 141 28.31 -6.76 -44.53
C MET A 141 28.37 -7.82 -45.62
N GLU A 142 27.22 -8.41 -45.93
CA GLU A 142 27.10 -9.49 -46.92
C GLU A 142 26.51 -9.01 -48.25
N GLY A 143 26.31 -9.93 -49.20
CA GLY A 143 25.61 -9.66 -50.47
C GLY A 143 26.45 -8.95 -51.53
N PHE A 144 27.77 -8.85 -51.36
CA PHE A 144 28.65 -8.23 -52.35
C PHE A 144 28.74 -9.07 -53.63
N ARG A 145 28.53 -8.41 -54.76
CA ARG A 145 28.54 -8.99 -56.11
C ARG A 145 29.17 -8.03 -57.10
N VAL A 146 29.38 -8.50 -58.32
CA VAL A 146 29.73 -7.63 -59.45
C VAL A 146 28.52 -6.73 -59.77
N PRO A 147 28.70 -5.42 -59.97
CA PRO A 147 27.62 -4.51 -60.38
C PRO A 147 27.18 -4.83 -61.81
N SER A 148 25.91 -4.58 -62.11
CA SER A 148 25.45 -4.54 -63.50
C SER A 148 26.09 -3.36 -64.25
N ALA A 149 26.08 -3.42 -65.58
CA ALA A 149 26.52 -2.32 -66.43
C ALA A 149 25.83 -0.97 -66.07
N TYR A 150 24.54 -1.01 -65.74
CA TYR A 150 23.76 0.16 -65.37
C TYR A 150 24.10 0.68 -63.97
N GLU A 151 24.24 -0.20 -62.97
CA GLU A 151 24.64 0.21 -61.62
C GLU A 151 26.02 0.88 -61.62
N LEU A 152 26.98 0.31 -62.36
CA LEU A 152 28.31 0.93 -62.50
C LEU A 152 28.22 2.29 -63.22
N TRP A 153 27.40 2.39 -64.26
CA TRP A 153 27.25 3.63 -65.02
C TRP A 153 26.57 4.73 -64.20
N ASP A 154 25.46 4.44 -63.52
CA ASP A 154 24.74 5.37 -62.64
C ASP A 154 25.62 5.87 -61.49
N MET A 155 26.60 5.08 -61.07
CA MET A 155 27.60 5.45 -60.06
C MET A 155 28.57 6.54 -60.56
N ILE A 156 29.04 6.47 -61.82
CA ILE A 156 30.13 7.31 -62.35
C ILE A 156 29.70 8.41 -63.32
N ALA A 157 28.49 8.34 -63.89
CA ALA A 157 28.06 9.21 -64.98
C ALA A 157 28.07 10.70 -64.59
N ASP A 158 27.70 11.01 -63.35
CA ASP A 158 27.69 12.38 -62.82
C ASP A 158 29.04 12.87 -62.28
N ARG A 159 30.08 12.00 -62.37
CA ARG A 159 31.45 12.25 -61.91
C ARG A 159 31.59 12.60 -60.44
N SER A 160 30.62 12.23 -59.60
CA SER A 160 30.65 12.52 -58.17
C SER A 160 31.33 11.43 -57.33
N PHE A 161 31.61 10.26 -57.90
CA PHE A 161 32.17 9.13 -57.16
C PHE A 161 33.54 9.49 -56.52
N PRO A 162 33.74 9.30 -55.20
CA PRO A 162 34.90 9.85 -54.50
C PRO A 162 36.25 9.30 -54.97
N GLN A 163 36.26 8.07 -55.48
CA GLN A 163 37.49 7.40 -55.95
C GLN A 163 37.65 7.47 -57.48
N GLN A 164 36.87 8.32 -58.15
CA GLN A 164 37.02 8.64 -59.56
C GLN A 164 38.28 9.49 -59.78
N ALA A 165 39.12 9.09 -60.73
CA ALA A 165 40.37 9.77 -61.01
C ALA A 165 40.86 9.45 -62.43
N GLY A 166 41.44 10.45 -63.12
CA GLY A 166 41.91 10.32 -64.50
C GLY A 166 40.97 11.03 -65.49
N SER A 167 41.13 10.72 -66.78
CA SER A 167 40.27 11.23 -67.85
C SER A 167 38.93 10.48 -67.93
N ASN A 168 37.94 11.07 -68.60
CA ASN A 168 36.64 10.44 -68.89
C ASN A 168 35.88 10.00 -67.62
N PHE A 169 35.54 8.71 -67.52
CA PHE A 169 34.79 8.14 -66.39
C PHE A 169 35.65 7.17 -65.56
N LYS A 170 36.98 7.24 -65.69
CA LYS A 170 37.91 6.32 -65.04
C LYS A 170 37.87 6.42 -63.52
N ILE A 171 37.94 5.26 -62.88
CA ILE A 171 38.13 5.13 -61.43
C ILE A 171 39.59 4.80 -61.19
N ARG A 172 40.26 5.50 -60.26
CA ARG A 172 41.71 5.29 -59.98
C ARG A 172 42.62 5.28 -61.23
N LYS A 173 42.28 6.04 -62.28
CA LYS A 173 42.94 6.09 -63.60
C LYS A 173 42.87 4.78 -64.40
N ILE A 174 41.90 3.92 -64.11
CA ILE A 174 41.72 2.60 -64.74
C ILE A 174 40.52 2.60 -65.67
N GLU A 175 40.73 2.03 -66.86
CA GLU A 175 39.73 1.91 -67.92
C GLU A 175 38.82 0.69 -67.78
N TRP A 176 39.34 -0.50 -67.47
CA TRP A 176 38.56 -1.75 -67.51
C TRP A 176 38.09 -2.20 -66.12
N TRP A 177 36.77 -2.31 -65.95
CA TRP A 177 36.13 -2.74 -64.70
C TRP A 177 35.15 -3.90 -64.94
N ALA A 178 35.13 -4.86 -64.02
CA ALA A 178 34.23 -6.00 -64.06
C ALA A 178 32.77 -5.56 -63.87
N ILE A 179 31.89 -6.04 -64.75
CA ILE A 179 30.45 -5.85 -64.71
C ILE A 179 29.73 -7.18 -64.95
N GLU A 180 28.51 -7.30 -64.43
CA GLU A 180 27.57 -8.33 -64.85
C GLU A 180 26.83 -7.86 -66.11
N HIS A 181 26.77 -8.74 -67.11
CA HIS A 181 26.02 -8.54 -68.34
C HIS A 181 25.56 -9.88 -68.93
N ASN A 182 24.24 -10.04 -69.11
CA ASN A 182 23.59 -11.21 -69.70
C ASN A 182 23.93 -12.54 -68.99
N GLY A 183 23.99 -12.53 -67.65
CA GLY A 183 24.24 -13.72 -66.84
C GLY A 183 25.71 -14.12 -66.73
N GLY A 184 26.63 -13.26 -67.19
CA GLY A 184 28.07 -13.49 -67.13
C GLY A 184 28.86 -12.23 -66.76
N ILE A 185 30.11 -12.41 -66.33
CA ILE A 185 31.00 -11.30 -66.02
C ILE A 185 31.71 -10.85 -67.30
N LYS A 186 31.66 -9.55 -67.57
CA LYS A 186 32.36 -8.85 -68.66
C LYS A 186 33.23 -7.74 -68.08
N CYS A 187 34.09 -7.15 -68.89
CA CYS A 187 34.84 -5.97 -68.55
C CYS A 187 34.33 -4.78 -69.38
N LYS A 188 34.02 -3.68 -68.70
CA LYS A 188 33.54 -2.42 -69.29
C LYS A 188 34.67 -1.41 -69.36
N ASN A 189 34.88 -0.80 -70.54
CA ASN A 189 35.79 0.33 -70.70
C ASN A 189 35.12 1.66 -70.33
N LEU A 190 35.69 2.36 -69.34
CA LEU A 190 35.22 3.65 -68.82
C LEU A 190 35.71 4.88 -69.60
N ASP A 191 36.41 4.70 -70.73
CA ASP A 191 36.67 5.79 -71.68
C ASP A 191 35.44 6.14 -72.53
N PHE A 192 34.43 5.26 -72.58
CA PHE A 192 33.26 5.40 -73.43
C PHE A 192 32.01 5.77 -72.63
N ALA A 193 31.27 6.77 -73.11
CA ALA A 193 30.19 7.44 -72.38
C ALA A 193 28.82 6.74 -72.52
N ASP A 194 28.72 5.46 -72.15
CA ASP A 194 27.47 4.68 -72.21
C ASP A 194 27.64 3.33 -71.47
N PRO A 195 26.62 2.77 -70.79
CA PRO A 195 26.74 1.52 -70.01
C PRO A 195 27.08 0.28 -70.86
N LEU A 196 26.63 0.19 -72.10
CA LEU A 196 26.65 -1.04 -72.93
C LEU A 196 27.68 -1.01 -74.07
N THR A 197 28.35 0.12 -74.31
CA THR A 197 29.42 0.22 -75.31
C THR A 197 30.75 -0.37 -74.81
N ASN A 198 31.55 -0.91 -75.74
CA ASN A 198 32.91 -1.40 -75.50
C ASN A 198 33.03 -2.39 -74.31
N LEU A 199 32.26 -3.48 -74.41
CA LEU A 199 32.30 -4.63 -73.50
C LEU A 199 33.23 -5.69 -74.05
N SER A 200 34.09 -6.25 -73.21
CA SER A 200 35.04 -7.29 -73.61
C SER A 200 35.29 -8.29 -72.47
N THR A 201 36.12 -9.30 -72.70
CA THR A 201 36.51 -10.31 -71.69
C THR A 201 38.01 -10.34 -71.30
N PRO A 202 38.81 -9.26 -71.41
CA PRO A 202 40.21 -9.25 -70.99
C PRO A 202 40.29 -9.23 -69.45
N ASN A 203 41.49 -9.04 -68.91
CA ASN A 203 41.65 -8.83 -67.48
C ASN A 203 41.10 -7.44 -67.08
N CYS A 204 40.43 -7.34 -65.94
CA CYS A 204 39.89 -6.07 -65.43
C CYS A 204 40.07 -5.88 -63.92
N ALA A 205 39.82 -4.64 -63.48
CA ALA A 205 39.70 -4.28 -62.07
C ALA A 205 38.31 -4.66 -61.53
N ILE A 206 38.19 -4.80 -60.22
CA ILE A 206 36.95 -5.23 -59.55
C ILE A 206 36.47 -4.14 -58.60
N LEU A 207 35.20 -3.75 -58.72
CA LEU A 207 34.52 -2.89 -57.77
C LEU A 207 33.18 -3.53 -57.43
N PRO A 208 33.11 -4.37 -56.38
CA PRO A 208 31.87 -5.03 -56.02
C PRO A 208 30.92 -4.06 -55.33
N CYS A 209 29.63 -4.33 -55.48
CA CYS A 209 28.55 -3.64 -54.79
C CYS A 209 27.63 -4.63 -54.07
N SER A 210 26.91 -4.16 -53.05
CA SER A 210 25.87 -4.91 -52.35
C SER A 210 24.60 -4.06 -52.26
N SER A 211 23.46 -4.71 -52.50
CA SER A 211 22.13 -4.12 -52.35
C SER A 211 21.46 -4.50 -51.02
N ILE A 212 22.18 -5.15 -50.11
CA ILE A 212 21.62 -5.73 -48.87
C ILE A 212 20.81 -4.75 -48.00
N LEU A 213 21.16 -3.45 -48.04
CA LEU A 213 20.45 -2.41 -47.28
C LEU A 213 19.08 -2.05 -47.88
N VAL A 214 18.90 -2.32 -49.17
CA VAL A 214 17.76 -1.84 -49.96
C VAL A 214 17.03 -2.96 -50.71
N ASP A 215 17.50 -4.20 -50.61
CA ASP A 215 16.83 -5.38 -51.15
C ASP A 215 15.40 -5.45 -50.61
N ASN A 216 14.43 -5.62 -51.51
CA ASN A 216 12.99 -5.62 -51.21
C ASN A 216 12.44 -4.32 -50.61
N THR A 217 13.17 -3.21 -50.70
CA THR A 217 12.69 -1.88 -50.28
C THR A 217 12.42 -0.97 -51.48
N SER A 218 11.59 0.05 -51.28
CA SER A 218 11.39 1.12 -52.27
C SER A 218 12.36 2.29 -52.08
N TYR A 219 13.48 2.11 -51.37
CA TYR A 219 14.37 3.21 -50.96
C TYR A 219 14.77 4.11 -52.14
N ALA A 220 15.33 3.54 -53.20
CA ALA A 220 15.79 4.29 -54.38
C ALA A 220 14.64 5.07 -55.07
N VAL A 221 13.42 4.53 -55.04
CA VAL A 221 12.22 5.21 -55.56
C VAL A 221 11.81 6.35 -54.62
N ASN A 222 11.88 6.12 -53.30
CA ASN A 222 11.47 7.10 -52.29
C ASN A 222 12.40 8.31 -52.26
N VAL A 223 13.71 8.12 -52.37
CA VAL A 223 14.70 9.22 -52.26
C VAL A 223 14.92 10.00 -53.57
N ARG A 224 14.33 9.56 -54.68
CA ARG A 224 14.45 10.20 -56.00
C ARG A 224 13.97 11.65 -56.00
N LYS A 225 14.69 12.52 -56.71
CA LYS A 225 14.41 13.98 -56.76
C LYS A 225 13.06 14.31 -57.39
N ASP A 226 12.59 13.48 -58.31
CA ASP A 226 11.34 13.58 -59.06
C ASP A 226 10.17 12.81 -58.41
N ASN A 227 10.36 12.17 -57.26
CA ASN A 227 9.28 11.53 -56.52
C ASN A 227 8.28 12.59 -56.02
N SER A 228 7.01 12.47 -56.45
CA SER A 228 5.92 13.40 -56.11
C SER A 228 5.17 13.06 -54.82
N ILE A 229 5.43 11.89 -54.23
CA ILE A 229 4.76 11.38 -53.03
C ILE A 229 5.44 11.92 -51.76
N PHE A 230 6.77 11.93 -51.74
CA PHE A 230 7.54 12.34 -50.55
C PHE A 230 8.09 13.76 -50.69
N THR A 231 7.91 14.57 -49.64
CA THR A 231 8.53 15.90 -49.54
C THR A 231 10.06 15.80 -49.49
N PRO A 232 10.80 16.88 -49.82
CA PRO A 232 12.26 16.91 -49.66
C PRO A 232 12.74 16.45 -48.28
N GLU A 233 12.06 16.84 -47.21
CA GLU A 233 12.44 16.46 -45.85
C GLU A 233 12.19 14.97 -45.56
N GLU A 234 11.06 14.41 -46.00
CA GLU A 234 10.76 12.99 -45.81
C GLU A 234 11.75 12.08 -46.54
N ARG A 235 12.19 12.48 -47.74
CA ARG A 235 13.23 11.76 -48.48
C ARG A 235 14.55 11.70 -47.72
N LEU A 236 14.94 12.81 -47.08
CA LEU A 236 16.15 12.86 -46.25
C LEU A 236 15.99 12.01 -44.99
N LYS A 237 14.77 11.95 -44.42
CA LYS A 237 14.46 11.06 -43.30
C LYS A 237 14.57 9.58 -43.70
N CYS A 238 14.26 9.19 -44.93
CA CYS A 238 14.49 7.82 -45.40
C CYS A 238 15.97 7.43 -45.32
N THR A 239 16.89 8.28 -45.76
CA THR A 239 18.34 8.04 -45.64
C THR A 239 18.78 8.02 -44.18
N LEU A 240 18.30 8.95 -43.36
CA LEU A 240 18.59 8.97 -41.93
C LEU A 240 18.14 7.67 -41.24
N GLN A 241 16.94 7.19 -41.55
CA GLN A 241 16.41 5.92 -41.05
C GLN A 241 17.25 4.74 -41.52
N LEU A 242 17.72 4.75 -42.77
CA LEU A 242 18.61 3.71 -43.30
C LEU A 242 19.90 3.62 -42.49
N PHE A 243 20.51 4.76 -42.11
CA PHE A 243 21.70 4.78 -41.26
C PHE A 243 21.41 4.18 -39.87
N VAL A 244 20.34 4.65 -39.22
CA VAL A 244 20.00 4.24 -37.85
C VAL A 244 19.60 2.77 -37.78
N ALA A 245 18.76 2.30 -38.69
CA ALA A 245 18.26 0.92 -38.70
C ALA A 245 19.38 -0.11 -38.90
N ASN A 246 20.43 0.26 -39.63
CA ASN A 246 21.57 -0.61 -39.92
C ASN A 246 22.79 -0.32 -39.05
N GLY A 247 22.64 0.50 -38.00
CA GLY A 247 23.73 0.84 -37.08
C GLY A 247 24.94 1.48 -37.75
N LEU A 248 24.75 2.21 -38.85
CA LEU A 248 25.83 2.85 -39.60
C LEU A 248 26.23 4.18 -38.97
N GLU A 249 27.53 4.45 -38.87
CA GLU A 249 28.08 5.72 -38.36
C GLU A 249 28.63 6.57 -39.52
N PRO A 250 27.77 7.30 -40.26
CA PRO A 250 28.17 8.07 -41.44
C PRO A 250 29.15 9.20 -41.08
N ILE A 251 30.16 9.36 -41.93
CA ILE A 251 31.07 10.49 -41.91
C ILE A 251 30.49 11.57 -42.83
N PHE A 252 30.08 12.69 -42.25
CA PHE A 252 29.63 13.87 -42.98
C PHE A 252 30.82 14.74 -43.36
N ASN A 253 30.69 15.52 -44.43
CA ASN A 253 31.67 16.53 -44.84
C ASN A 253 31.93 17.61 -43.76
N ASP A 254 31.02 17.74 -42.80
CA ASP A 254 31.14 18.60 -41.64
C ASP A 254 31.36 17.73 -40.39
N ASP A 255 32.55 17.82 -39.80
CA ASP A 255 32.95 17.03 -38.63
C ASP A 255 32.04 17.28 -37.43
N GLU A 256 31.49 18.49 -37.26
CA GLU A 256 30.55 18.79 -36.18
C GLU A 256 29.25 18.00 -36.35
N ILE A 257 28.80 17.80 -37.59
CA ILE A 257 27.60 17.00 -37.89
C ILE A 257 27.85 15.52 -37.68
N THR A 258 29.04 15.01 -38.01
CA THR A 258 29.45 13.64 -37.71
C THR A 258 29.38 13.36 -36.21
N GLU A 259 29.93 14.26 -35.40
CA GLU A 259 29.89 14.13 -33.94
C GLU A 259 28.46 14.28 -33.40
N LEU A 260 27.66 15.18 -33.97
CA LEU A 260 26.27 15.39 -33.60
C LEU A 260 25.40 14.16 -33.87
N PHE A 261 25.57 13.51 -35.03
CA PHE A 261 24.89 12.28 -35.38
C PHE A 261 25.20 11.18 -34.36
N LYS A 262 26.49 10.98 -34.06
CA LYS A 262 26.95 9.96 -33.11
C LYS A 262 26.29 10.12 -31.73
N LYS A 263 26.27 11.35 -31.20
CA LYS A 263 25.65 11.64 -29.90
C LYS A 263 24.15 11.34 -29.88
N ILE A 264 23.42 11.75 -30.93
CA ILE A 264 21.96 11.65 -30.97
C ILE A 264 21.48 10.24 -31.28
N TYR A 265 22.09 9.57 -32.26
CA TYR A 265 21.56 8.32 -32.82
C TYR A 265 22.35 7.07 -32.41
N CYS A 266 23.57 7.21 -31.90
CA CYS A 266 24.37 6.06 -31.42
C CYS A 266 24.50 6.01 -29.89
N GLU A 267 24.82 7.13 -29.24
CA GLU A 267 25.10 7.18 -27.80
C GLU A 267 23.83 7.34 -26.95
N ARG A 268 22.95 8.29 -27.27
CA ARG A 268 21.69 8.53 -26.53
C ARG A 268 20.82 7.29 -26.37
N PRO A 269 20.54 6.46 -27.41
CA PRO A 269 19.71 5.26 -27.23
C PRO A 269 20.33 4.25 -26.26
N LYS A 270 21.67 4.13 -26.24
CA LYS A 270 22.38 3.25 -25.28
C LYS A 270 22.20 3.74 -23.85
N LEU A 271 22.30 5.05 -23.63
CA LEU A 271 22.10 5.67 -22.32
C LEU A 271 20.66 5.54 -21.82
N ILE A 272 19.66 5.70 -22.70
CA ILE A 272 18.24 5.49 -22.34
C ILE A 272 18.01 4.05 -21.90
N ARG A 273 18.53 3.07 -22.66
CA ARG A 273 18.41 1.65 -22.29
C ARG A 273 19.09 1.32 -20.96
N GLN A 274 20.24 1.93 -20.68
CA GLN A 274 20.90 1.80 -19.37
C GLN A 274 20.05 2.39 -18.24
N LEU A 275 19.39 3.52 -18.49
CA LEU A 275 18.49 4.17 -17.53
C LEU A 275 17.24 3.32 -17.27
N GLU A 276 16.61 2.77 -18.31
CA GLU A 276 15.47 1.85 -18.17
C GLU A 276 15.84 0.59 -17.37
N LEU A 277 17.02 0.02 -17.61
CA LEU A 277 17.53 -1.12 -16.82
C LEU A 277 17.77 -0.76 -15.34
N LEU A 278 18.29 0.44 -15.07
CA LEU A 278 18.47 0.93 -13.70
C LEU A 278 17.12 1.17 -13.01
N ASP A 279 16.13 1.74 -13.71
CA ASP A 279 14.78 1.95 -13.19
C ASP A 279 14.09 0.62 -12.86
N GLU A 280 14.24 -0.41 -13.71
CA GLU A 280 13.76 -1.76 -13.40
C GLU A 280 14.45 -2.37 -12.17
N GLN A 281 15.76 -2.17 -12.01
CA GLN A 281 16.50 -2.62 -10.83
C GLN A 281 16.03 -1.90 -9.56
N ILE A 282 15.82 -0.58 -9.62
CA ILE A 282 15.28 0.22 -8.51
C ILE A 282 13.88 -0.26 -8.15
N LYS A 283 13.01 -0.51 -9.14
CA LYS A 283 11.64 -0.99 -8.90
C LYS A 283 11.62 -2.37 -8.23
N LYS A 284 12.47 -3.32 -8.68
CA LYS A 284 12.62 -4.64 -8.04
C LYS A 284 13.14 -4.55 -6.61
N LEU A 285 14.04 -3.60 -6.32
CA LEU A 285 14.52 -3.33 -4.96
C LEU A 285 13.44 -2.70 -4.07
N GLN A 286 12.49 -1.96 -4.63
CA GLN A 286 11.38 -1.35 -3.91
C GLN A 286 10.21 -2.31 -3.65
N GLU A 287 9.93 -3.26 -4.55
CA GLU A 287 8.84 -4.25 -4.38
C GLU A 287 9.12 -5.30 -3.29
N ASN A 288 10.38 -5.56 -2.92
CA ASN A 288 10.72 -6.67 -2.02
C ASN A 288 10.58 -6.40 -0.51
N HIS A 289 10.32 -5.18 -0.01
CA HIS A 289 10.34 -4.93 1.44
C HIS A 289 9.39 -3.84 1.93
N LEU A 290 8.12 -3.85 1.51
CA LEU A 290 7.08 -3.11 2.22
C LEU A 290 6.36 -4.04 3.19
N LEU A 291 6.66 -3.87 4.47
CA LEU A 291 5.99 -4.56 5.57
C LEU A 291 4.47 -4.27 5.46
N SER A 292 3.67 -5.33 5.36
CA SER A 292 2.19 -5.26 5.29
C SER A 292 1.59 -6.44 6.04
N SER A 293 0.26 -6.48 6.23
CA SER A 293 -0.41 -7.65 6.79
C SER A 293 -0.24 -8.93 5.96
N LYS A 294 0.16 -8.79 4.69
CA LYS A 294 0.46 -9.89 3.76
C LYS A 294 1.93 -10.26 3.73
N PHE A 295 2.74 -9.68 4.61
CA PHE A 295 4.15 -10.01 4.77
C PHE A 295 4.33 -11.52 4.98
N ASP A 296 4.93 -12.17 3.98
CA ASP A 296 5.29 -13.58 4.07
C ASP A 296 6.72 -13.72 4.60
N TYR A 297 6.81 -13.98 5.90
CA TYR A 297 8.07 -14.20 6.61
C TYR A 297 8.85 -15.41 6.08
N ARG A 298 8.21 -16.34 5.36
CA ARG A 298 8.87 -17.53 4.79
C ARG A 298 9.92 -17.16 3.76
N ASN A 299 9.72 -16.06 3.02
CA ASN A 299 10.72 -15.58 2.06
C ASN A 299 12.01 -15.13 2.74
N LEU A 300 11.93 -14.52 3.93
CA LEU A 300 13.11 -14.19 4.73
C LEU A 300 13.70 -15.45 5.37
N LEU A 301 12.85 -16.34 5.87
CA LEU A 301 13.28 -17.59 6.51
C LEU A 301 14.07 -18.49 5.55
N ASN A 302 13.77 -18.45 4.24
CA ASN A 302 14.53 -19.19 3.21
C ASN A 302 16.02 -18.83 3.14
N ASN A 303 16.44 -17.69 3.69
CA ASN A 303 17.85 -17.28 3.75
C ASN A 303 18.62 -17.95 4.90
N TYR A 304 17.96 -18.79 5.71
CA TYR A 304 18.53 -19.40 6.91
C TYR A 304 18.55 -20.93 6.74
N ASN A 305 19.70 -21.55 7.01
CA ASN A 305 19.81 -23.00 7.07
C ASN A 305 19.30 -23.53 8.42
N VAL A 306 17.98 -23.67 8.53
CA VAL A 306 17.31 -24.06 9.78
C VAL A 306 17.87 -25.33 10.40
N GLU A 307 18.23 -26.33 9.59
CA GLU A 307 18.76 -27.60 10.09
C GLU A 307 20.12 -27.41 10.77
N GLU A 308 21.07 -26.73 10.11
CA GLU A 308 22.38 -26.43 10.68
C GLU A 308 22.29 -25.50 11.91
N ILE A 309 21.42 -24.48 11.84
CA ILE A 309 21.20 -23.52 12.92
C ILE A 309 20.71 -24.21 14.19
N ASN A 310 19.78 -25.16 14.09
CA ASN A 310 19.28 -25.86 15.28
C ASN A 310 20.30 -26.84 15.89
N LEU A 311 21.31 -27.27 15.13
CA LEU A 311 22.36 -28.18 15.60
C LEU A 311 23.53 -27.47 16.30
N SER A 312 23.69 -26.15 16.11
CA SER A 312 24.80 -25.39 16.68
C SER A 312 24.30 -24.24 17.53
N ILE A 313 24.63 -24.21 18.82
CA ILE A 313 24.24 -23.09 19.68
C ILE A 313 24.81 -21.75 19.21
N ILE A 314 26.00 -21.76 18.60
CA ILE A 314 26.63 -20.54 18.09
C ILE A 314 25.83 -20.00 16.91
N GLN A 315 25.56 -20.85 15.90
CA GLN A 315 24.76 -20.44 14.76
C GLN A 315 23.33 -20.06 15.18
N TYR A 316 22.79 -20.72 16.21
CA TYR A 316 21.47 -20.42 16.76
C TYR A 316 21.36 -18.99 17.27
N TYR A 317 22.22 -18.56 18.21
CA TYR A 317 22.08 -17.22 18.78
C TYR A 317 22.35 -16.14 17.72
N GLU A 318 23.33 -16.35 16.83
CA GLU A 318 23.65 -15.42 15.74
C GLU A 318 22.47 -15.29 14.76
N ALA A 319 21.82 -16.40 14.41
CA ALA A 319 20.65 -16.40 13.55
C ALA A 319 19.46 -15.70 14.20
N VAL A 320 19.21 -15.90 15.51
CA VAL A 320 18.15 -15.22 16.25
C VAL A 320 18.39 -13.71 16.31
N GLN A 321 19.62 -13.27 16.61
CA GLN A 321 20.00 -11.85 16.60
C GLN A 321 19.74 -11.22 15.22
N LYS A 322 20.29 -11.84 14.18
CA LYS A 322 20.16 -11.37 12.79
C LYS A 322 18.70 -11.31 12.35
N TRP A 323 17.93 -12.34 12.66
CA TRP A 323 16.50 -12.39 12.35
C TRP A 323 15.72 -11.25 13.00
N VAL A 324 15.94 -11.01 14.30
CA VAL A 324 15.26 -9.93 15.01
C VAL A 324 15.68 -8.56 14.47
N ASP A 325 16.96 -8.36 14.16
CA ASP A 325 17.46 -7.11 13.58
C ASP A 325 16.84 -6.85 12.19
N GLU A 326 16.67 -7.89 11.36
CA GLU A 326 15.96 -7.80 10.08
C GLU A 326 14.50 -7.36 10.27
N LEU A 327 13.77 -7.94 11.23
CA LEU A 327 12.39 -7.54 11.53
C LEU A 327 12.29 -6.11 12.09
N LEU A 328 13.20 -5.70 12.98
CA LEU A 328 13.25 -4.35 13.53
C LEU A 328 13.56 -3.29 12.47
N ASN A 329 14.45 -3.62 11.52
CA ASN A 329 14.75 -2.75 10.38
C ASN A 329 13.52 -2.56 9.48
N GLN A 330 12.79 -3.63 9.16
CA GLN A 330 11.56 -3.51 8.38
C GLN A 330 10.48 -2.71 9.11
N LEU A 331 10.34 -2.91 10.42
CA LEU A 331 9.41 -2.13 11.24
C LEU A 331 9.77 -0.63 11.24
N SER A 332 11.06 -0.30 11.36
CA SER A 332 11.53 1.09 11.33
C SER A 332 11.29 1.77 9.97
N ASN A 333 11.44 1.01 8.88
CA ASN A 333 11.10 1.47 7.53
C ASN A 333 9.60 1.74 7.40
N TYR A 334 8.76 0.83 7.88
CA TYR A 334 7.30 0.99 7.90
C TYR A 334 6.90 2.24 8.69
N GLU A 335 7.46 2.43 9.89
CA GLU A 335 7.17 3.61 10.71
C GLU A 335 7.53 4.92 10.01
N SER A 336 8.67 4.94 9.32
CA SER A 336 9.11 6.11 8.56
C SER A 336 8.16 6.45 7.42
N GLN A 337 7.66 5.44 6.70
CA GLN A 337 6.73 5.63 5.58
C GLN A 337 5.33 6.02 6.05
N LYS A 338 4.86 5.44 7.15
CA LYS A 338 3.53 5.65 7.73
C LYS A 338 3.53 6.67 8.87
N PHE A 339 4.53 7.55 8.94
CA PHE A 339 4.73 8.50 10.03
C PHE A 339 3.47 9.33 10.37
N LYS A 340 2.77 9.87 9.37
CA LYS A 340 1.53 10.65 9.59
C LYS A 340 0.43 9.81 10.22
N LEU A 341 0.25 8.58 9.75
CA LEU A 341 -0.71 7.63 10.29
C LEU A 341 -0.38 7.31 11.75
N ILE A 342 0.90 7.10 12.07
CA ILE A 342 1.37 6.87 13.44
C ILE A 342 1.08 8.07 14.35
N LEU A 343 1.30 9.30 13.89
CA LEU A 343 0.95 10.49 14.68
C LEU A 343 -0.55 10.56 14.98
N ASN A 344 -1.40 10.30 13.99
CA ASN A 344 -2.85 10.25 14.19
C ASN A 344 -3.24 9.17 15.21
N PHE A 345 -2.59 8.01 15.16
CA PHE A 345 -2.79 6.95 16.14
C PHE A 345 -2.31 7.33 17.54
N GLN A 346 -1.17 7.98 17.68
CA GLN A 346 -0.69 8.46 18.98
C GLN A 346 -1.66 9.47 19.60
N ALA A 347 -2.27 10.34 18.79
CA ALA A 347 -3.29 11.26 19.27
C ALA A 347 -4.54 10.53 19.79
N ILE A 348 -5.00 9.51 19.07
CA ILE A 348 -6.10 8.64 19.50
C ILE A 348 -5.74 7.86 20.77
N GLU A 349 -4.54 7.26 20.81
CA GLU A 349 -4.05 6.50 21.96
C GLU A 349 -3.97 7.39 23.20
N TYR A 350 -3.50 8.63 23.05
CA TYR A 350 -3.51 9.62 24.12
C TYR A 350 -4.92 9.92 24.65
N LYS A 351 -5.94 10.00 23.78
CA LYS A 351 -7.34 10.21 24.20
C LYS A 351 -7.84 9.04 25.07
N VAL A 352 -7.46 7.80 24.77
CA VAL A 352 -7.94 6.59 25.47
C VAL A 352 -7.01 6.09 26.59
N SER A 353 -5.79 6.62 26.70
CA SER A 353 -4.77 6.15 27.66
C SER A 353 -4.95 6.64 29.10
N LYS A 354 -5.85 7.61 29.32
CA LYS A 354 -6.20 8.06 30.68
C LYS A 354 -6.60 6.87 31.53
N LYS A 355 -6.15 6.83 32.79
CA LYS A 355 -6.65 5.85 33.76
C LYS A 355 -8.09 6.20 34.12
N TYR A 356 -8.91 5.19 34.41
CA TYR A 356 -10.24 5.42 34.96
C TYR A 356 -10.12 6.04 36.35
N GLU A 357 -10.84 7.14 36.57
CA GLU A 357 -10.93 7.80 37.87
C GLU A 357 -12.23 7.38 38.55
N TYR A 358 -12.12 6.89 39.79
CA TYR A 358 -13.28 6.45 40.55
C TYR A 358 -14.22 7.64 40.83
N ASN A 359 -15.49 7.49 40.48
CA ASN A 359 -16.51 8.50 40.74
C ASN A 359 -17.33 8.12 41.98
N SER A 360 -17.29 8.97 43.00
CA SER A 360 -18.00 8.78 44.27
C SER A 360 -19.52 8.82 44.16
N ASN A 361 -20.07 9.40 43.10
CA ASN A 361 -21.52 9.45 42.84
C ASN A 361 -22.05 8.18 42.16
N LEU A 362 -21.15 7.28 41.75
CA LEU A 362 -21.48 5.99 41.14
C LEU A 362 -21.32 4.87 42.17
N SER A 363 -22.17 3.85 42.06
CA SER A 363 -22.02 2.59 42.79
C SER A 363 -20.76 1.84 42.34
N LYS A 364 -20.38 0.82 43.12
CA LYS A 364 -19.24 -0.04 42.79
C LYS A 364 -19.42 -0.73 41.43
N GLU A 365 -20.63 -1.16 41.12
CA GLU A 365 -20.93 -1.88 39.88
C GLU A 365 -20.92 -0.94 38.67
N GLU A 366 -21.48 0.26 38.80
CA GLU A 366 -21.43 1.28 37.74
C GLU A 366 -19.98 1.72 37.44
N ASN A 367 -19.18 1.95 38.49
CA ASN A 367 -17.74 2.21 38.34
C ASN A 367 -17.04 1.05 37.60
N ARG A 368 -17.42 -0.20 37.92
CA ARG A 368 -16.87 -1.40 37.26
C ARG A 368 -17.20 -1.42 35.77
N ILE A 369 -18.45 -1.16 35.38
CA ILE A 369 -18.90 -1.14 33.99
C ILE A 369 -18.10 -0.12 33.17
N LEU A 370 -17.99 1.12 33.67
CA LEU A 370 -17.27 2.20 32.97
C LEU A 370 -15.75 1.92 32.89
N SER A 371 -15.17 1.42 33.98
CA SER A 371 -13.74 1.03 34.03
C SER A 371 -13.40 -0.08 33.04
N ILE A 372 -14.22 -1.13 32.97
CA ILE A 372 -14.04 -2.24 32.01
C ILE A 372 -14.14 -1.72 30.57
N ARG A 373 -15.12 -0.88 30.28
CA ARG A 373 -15.31 -0.27 28.95
C ARG A 373 -14.09 0.57 28.55
N GLN A 374 -13.56 1.40 29.45
CA GLN A 374 -12.35 2.19 29.19
C GLN A 374 -11.12 1.31 28.98
N ALA A 375 -10.93 0.29 29.82
CA ALA A 375 -9.83 -0.66 29.68
C ALA A 375 -9.92 -1.42 28.35
N TYR A 376 -11.12 -1.76 27.90
CA TYR A 376 -11.34 -2.40 26.60
C TYR A 376 -10.88 -1.50 25.44
N PHE A 377 -11.31 -0.23 25.43
CA PHE A 377 -10.87 0.73 24.42
C PHE A 377 -9.35 0.90 24.43
N ARG A 378 -8.74 1.08 25.60
CA ARG A 378 -7.28 1.18 25.74
C ARG A 378 -6.58 -0.04 25.14
N ASN A 379 -7.01 -1.25 25.49
CA ASN A 379 -6.33 -2.48 25.05
C ASN A 379 -6.47 -2.76 23.55
N ASN A 380 -7.61 -2.39 22.95
CA ASN A 380 -7.88 -2.68 21.54
C ASN A 380 -7.43 -1.55 20.60
N ILE A 381 -7.25 -0.32 21.11
CA ILE A 381 -6.79 0.85 20.36
C ILE A 381 -5.30 1.13 20.55
N THR A 382 -4.66 0.64 21.63
CA THR A 382 -3.21 0.66 21.75
C THR A 382 -2.58 -0.31 20.74
N PHE A 383 -2.01 0.25 19.66
CA PHE A 383 -1.41 -0.50 18.56
C PHE A 383 -0.12 -1.21 18.95
N GLY A 384 0.56 -0.69 19.98
CA GLY A 384 1.68 -1.37 20.60
C GLY A 384 2.87 -1.57 19.67
N LEU A 385 3.15 -0.69 18.70
CA LEU A 385 4.42 -0.75 17.95
C LEU A 385 5.63 -0.72 18.88
N TYR A 386 5.55 0.09 19.95
CA TYR A 386 6.50 0.06 21.05
C TYR A 386 6.55 -1.32 21.74
N ASN A 387 5.39 -1.91 22.03
CA ASN A 387 5.31 -3.24 22.63
C ASN A 387 5.87 -4.33 21.71
N VAL A 388 5.62 -4.26 20.40
CA VAL A 388 6.20 -5.16 19.39
C VAL A 388 7.72 -5.03 19.39
N LYS A 389 8.25 -3.81 19.35
CA LYS A 389 9.70 -3.58 19.46
C LYS A 389 10.26 -4.14 20.77
N SER A 390 9.59 -3.91 21.88
CA SER A 390 10.00 -4.44 23.19
C SER A 390 9.99 -5.97 23.22
N GLN A 391 8.97 -6.61 22.66
CA GLN A 391 8.87 -8.08 22.55
C GLN A 391 9.96 -8.66 21.64
N LEU A 392 10.22 -8.03 20.50
CA LEU A 392 11.32 -8.42 19.59
C LEU A 392 12.68 -8.25 20.28
N MET A 393 12.92 -7.11 20.93
CA MET A 393 14.14 -6.86 21.70
C MET A 393 14.33 -7.86 22.85
N ALA A 394 13.26 -8.28 23.52
CA ALA A 394 13.35 -9.28 24.58
C ALA A 394 13.85 -10.64 24.06
N VAL A 395 13.48 -11.03 22.83
CA VAL A 395 14.00 -12.24 22.17
C VAL A 395 15.47 -12.05 21.80
N ARG A 396 15.85 -10.89 21.25
CA ARG A 396 17.24 -10.57 20.92
C ARG A 396 18.15 -10.56 22.15
N ASN A 397 17.69 -9.95 23.25
CA ASN A 397 18.44 -9.89 24.50
C ASN A 397 18.72 -11.28 25.08
N GLN A 398 17.82 -12.25 24.90
CA GLN A 398 18.09 -13.64 25.30
C GLN A 398 19.17 -14.29 24.43
N ALA A 399 19.25 -13.94 23.14
CA ALA A 399 20.34 -14.39 22.27
C ALA A 399 21.67 -13.69 22.62
N ASP A 400 21.64 -12.40 22.96
CA ASP A 400 22.81 -11.65 23.46
C ASP A 400 23.35 -12.25 24.78
N ASP A 401 22.45 -12.68 25.68
CA ASP A 401 22.84 -13.38 26.91
C ASP A 401 23.51 -14.73 26.62
N LEU A 402 22.98 -15.52 25.69
CA LEU A 402 23.62 -16.76 25.24
C LEU A 402 25.02 -16.51 24.67
N GLN A 403 25.19 -15.47 23.84
CA GLN A 403 26.49 -15.08 23.32
C GLN A 403 27.47 -14.72 24.44
N LYS A 404 27.03 -13.92 25.40
CA LYS A 404 27.84 -13.50 26.55
C LYS A 404 28.28 -14.69 27.40
N ARG A 405 27.36 -15.62 27.70
CA ARG A 405 27.65 -16.84 28.47
C ARG A 405 28.66 -17.75 27.77
N ILE A 406 28.59 -17.87 26.43
CA ILE A 406 29.60 -18.60 25.64
C ILE A 406 30.96 -17.90 25.70
N TYR A 407 30.98 -16.57 25.59
CA TYR A 407 32.22 -15.79 25.71
C TYR A 407 32.87 -15.96 27.10
N GLU A 408 32.08 -15.93 28.16
CA GLU A 408 32.55 -16.17 29.54
C GLU A 408 33.12 -17.60 29.69
N ALA A 409 32.40 -18.62 29.18
CA ALA A 409 32.85 -20.01 29.21
C ALA A 409 34.18 -20.22 28.47
N ASN A 410 34.39 -19.54 27.34
CA ASN A 410 35.65 -19.60 26.58
C ASN A 410 36.85 -19.07 27.36
N ASN A 411 36.63 -18.16 28.31
CA ASN A 411 37.66 -17.58 29.15
C ASN A 411 37.81 -18.31 30.50
N SER A 412 36.99 -19.35 30.76
CA SER A 412 37.04 -20.15 31.97
C SER A 412 38.08 -21.27 31.89
N PRO A 413 38.77 -21.61 33.00
CA PRO A 413 39.62 -22.81 33.08
C PRO A 413 38.85 -24.13 32.86
N ASN A 414 37.51 -24.13 32.93
CA ASN A 414 36.65 -25.30 32.69
C ASN A 414 35.82 -25.20 31.40
N SER A 415 36.32 -24.49 30.38
CA SER A 415 35.59 -24.13 29.17
C SER A 415 34.83 -25.28 28.49
N ILE A 416 35.42 -26.47 28.35
CA ILE A 416 34.78 -27.63 27.71
C ILE A 416 33.50 -28.06 28.45
N ASN A 417 33.55 -28.12 29.78
CA ASN A 417 32.41 -28.56 30.58
C ASN A 417 31.31 -27.49 30.62
N GLU A 418 31.69 -26.23 30.72
CA GLU A 418 30.74 -25.10 30.70
C GLU A 418 30.02 -24.99 29.35
N LEU A 419 30.73 -25.17 28.23
CA LEU A 419 30.13 -25.22 26.90
C LEU A 419 29.18 -26.40 26.73
N ALA A 420 29.51 -27.58 27.25
CA ALA A 420 28.64 -28.75 27.20
C ALA A 420 27.33 -28.56 28.00
N ILE A 421 27.40 -27.87 29.14
CA ILE A 421 26.21 -27.49 29.92
C ILE A 421 25.33 -26.55 29.10
N ILE A 422 25.92 -25.50 28.52
CA ILE A 422 25.24 -24.53 27.66
C ILE A 422 24.63 -25.22 26.43
N GLU A 423 25.31 -26.17 25.80
CA GLU A 423 24.82 -26.93 24.65
C GLU A 423 23.58 -27.79 25.00
N ALA A 424 23.53 -28.38 26.19
CA ALA A 424 22.44 -29.25 26.63
C ALA A 424 21.15 -28.50 27.04
N GLU A 425 21.16 -27.17 27.15
CA GLU A 425 19.98 -26.39 27.58
C GLU A 425 18.83 -26.50 26.58
N ASN A 426 17.62 -26.76 27.08
CA ASN A 426 16.41 -26.76 26.26
C ASN A 426 16.15 -25.37 25.69
N ARG A 427 15.83 -25.32 24.39
CA ARG A 427 15.48 -24.09 23.66
C ARG A 427 14.42 -24.36 22.60
N ALA A 428 13.67 -23.32 22.25
CA ALA A 428 12.78 -23.37 21.10
C ALA A 428 13.60 -23.55 19.80
N SER A 429 12.99 -24.13 18.77
CA SER A 429 13.63 -24.16 17.45
C SER A 429 13.68 -22.77 16.84
N PHE A 430 14.67 -22.52 15.99
CA PHE A 430 14.80 -21.25 15.27
C PHE A 430 13.53 -20.93 14.45
N SER A 431 12.93 -21.94 13.79
CA SER A 431 11.69 -21.78 13.04
C SER A 431 10.52 -21.29 13.89
N LEU A 432 10.39 -21.81 15.13
CA LEU A 432 9.33 -21.37 16.03
C LEU A 432 9.54 -19.94 16.50
N ILE A 433 10.79 -19.56 16.81
CA ILE A 433 11.13 -18.16 17.14
C ILE A 433 10.82 -17.24 15.97
N ALA A 434 11.21 -17.64 14.75
CA ALA A 434 11.00 -16.87 13.54
C ALA A 434 9.51 -16.68 13.24
N GLU A 435 8.72 -17.75 13.27
CA GLU A 435 7.27 -17.69 13.07
C GLU A 435 6.59 -16.84 14.14
N ASN A 436 6.91 -17.04 15.43
CA ASN A 436 6.27 -16.32 16.51
C ASN A 436 6.54 -14.81 16.42
N THR A 437 7.80 -14.42 16.22
CA THR A 437 8.19 -13.00 16.09
C THR A 437 7.62 -12.35 14.83
N ALA A 438 7.57 -13.07 13.70
CA ALA A 438 6.89 -12.60 12.49
C ALA A 438 5.38 -12.43 12.70
N LYS A 439 4.74 -13.33 13.44
CA LYS A 439 3.30 -13.26 13.73
C LYS A 439 2.95 -12.11 14.66
N ILE A 440 3.79 -11.82 15.66
CA ILE A 440 3.66 -10.63 16.50
C ILE A 440 3.67 -9.37 15.63
N LEU A 441 4.66 -9.28 14.73
CA LEU A 441 4.82 -8.15 13.82
C LEU A 441 3.62 -8.02 12.85
N SER A 442 3.28 -9.08 12.11
CA SER A 442 2.21 -9.04 11.11
C SER A 442 0.84 -8.76 11.73
N SER A 443 0.57 -9.27 12.93
CA SER A 443 -0.66 -8.98 13.67
C SER A 443 -0.76 -7.51 14.08
N ALA A 444 0.35 -6.86 14.42
CA ALA A 444 0.36 -5.43 14.71
C ALA A 444 0.14 -4.59 13.45
N ILE A 445 0.79 -4.95 12.33
CA ILE A 445 0.60 -4.26 11.06
C ILE A 445 -0.83 -4.42 10.54
N ALA A 446 -1.41 -5.62 10.63
CA ALA A 446 -2.81 -5.85 10.24
C ALA A 446 -3.81 -5.01 11.04
N ARG A 447 -3.53 -4.77 12.33
CA ARG A 447 -4.33 -3.84 13.14
C ARG A 447 -4.16 -2.41 12.64
N MET A 448 -2.93 -1.94 12.40
CA MET A 448 -2.71 -0.59 11.87
C MET A 448 -3.39 -0.36 10.51
N GLU A 449 -3.33 -1.33 9.61
CA GLU A 449 -4.01 -1.25 8.31
C GLU A 449 -5.54 -1.21 8.46
N PHE A 450 -6.12 -2.01 9.36
CA PHE A 450 -7.55 -1.93 9.67
C PHE A 450 -7.96 -0.55 10.17
N PHE A 451 -7.20 0.03 11.10
CA PHE A 451 -7.49 1.36 11.61
C PHE A 451 -7.25 2.46 10.57
N GLU A 452 -6.28 2.31 9.68
CA GLU A 452 -6.08 3.23 8.55
C GLU A 452 -7.32 3.26 7.65
N GLN A 453 -7.92 2.09 7.38
CA GLN A 453 -9.12 1.95 6.56
C GLN A 453 -10.40 2.48 7.25
N HIS A 454 -10.44 2.47 8.58
CA HIS A 454 -11.63 2.81 9.37
C HIS A 454 -11.42 4.00 10.32
N PHE A 455 -10.47 4.88 10.01
CA PHE A 455 -10.04 5.95 10.92
C PHE A 455 -11.19 6.85 11.39
N GLU A 456 -12.03 7.34 10.47
CA GLU A 456 -13.15 8.25 10.79
C GLU A 456 -14.18 7.60 11.72
N PHE A 457 -14.50 6.33 11.46
CA PHE A 457 -15.40 5.56 12.31
C PHE A 457 -14.83 5.42 13.73
N ILE A 458 -13.52 5.15 13.86
CA ILE A 458 -12.88 4.95 15.16
C ILE A 458 -12.83 6.25 15.96
N GLU A 459 -12.54 7.40 15.33
CA GLU A 459 -12.65 8.69 15.99
C GLU A 459 -14.08 8.97 16.46
N THR A 460 -15.07 8.66 15.63
CA THR A 460 -16.49 8.81 15.96
C THR A 460 -16.87 7.93 17.15
N LEU A 461 -16.43 6.66 17.16
CA LEU A 461 -16.70 5.70 18.22
C LEU A 461 -16.12 6.14 19.57
N ILE A 462 -14.88 6.62 19.59
CA ILE A 462 -14.25 7.16 20.80
C ILE A 462 -15.01 8.41 21.29
N GLY A 463 -15.43 9.27 20.36
CA GLY A 463 -16.25 10.45 20.67
C GLY A 463 -17.58 10.07 21.31
N MET A 464 -18.29 9.08 20.74
CA MET A 464 -19.54 8.54 21.28
C MET A 464 -19.33 7.95 22.68
N TRP A 465 -18.29 7.14 22.87
CA TRP A 465 -17.95 6.58 24.18
C TRP A 465 -17.67 7.64 25.25
N SER A 466 -16.86 8.64 24.91
CA SER A 466 -16.52 9.73 25.85
C SER A 466 -17.79 10.48 26.27
N ARG A 467 -18.64 10.83 25.30
CA ARG A 467 -19.92 11.51 25.57
C ARG A 467 -20.86 10.67 26.40
N TRP A 468 -20.97 9.37 26.12
CA TRP A 468 -21.79 8.45 26.90
C TRP A 468 -21.34 8.35 28.36
N THR A 469 -20.04 8.30 28.59
CA THR A 469 -19.47 8.22 29.95
C THR A 469 -19.75 9.50 30.73
N GLU A 470 -19.58 10.66 30.10
CA GLU A 470 -19.87 11.97 30.69
C GLU A 470 -21.36 12.14 30.97
N ASP A 471 -22.21 11.81 30.00
CA ASP A 471 -23.67 11.84 30.10
C ASP A 471 -24.19 10.98 31.26
N TYR A 472 -23.64 9.78 31.48
CA TYR A 472 -24.01 8.96 32.63
C TYR A 472 -23.64 9.61 33.97
N CYS A 473 -22.50 10.30 34.04
CA CYS A 473 -22.11 11.05 35.24
C CYS A 473 -23.04 12.25 35.49
N VAL A 474 -23.48 12.93 34.44
CA VAL A 474 -24.48 14.01 34.50
C VAL A 474 -25.83 13.47 34.96
N PHE A 475 -26.25 12.31 34.47
CA PHE A 475 -27.47 11.63 34.92
C PHE A 475 -27.47 11.43 36.44
N LYS A 476 -26.37 10.89 36.98
CA LYS A 476 -26.23 10.58 38.42
C LYS A 476 -26.12 11.79 39.33
N THR A 477 -25.95 12.99 38.76
CA THR A 477 -25.77 14.25 39.49
C THR A 477 -26.86 15.24 39.11
N THR A 478 -26.71 15.92 37.97
CA THR A 478 -27.60 16.98 37.50
C THR A 478 -29.04 16.51 37.30
N TYR A 479 -29.26 15.37 36.64
CA TYR A 479 -30.64 14.93 36.35
C TYR A 479 -31.35 14.47 37.62
N LYS A 480 -30.65 13.75 38.50
CA LYS A 480 -31.14 13.42 39.83
C LYS A 480 -31.59 14.65 40.61
N SER A 481 -30.73 15.65 40.73
CA SER A 481 -31.04 16.89 41.45
C SER A 481 -32.14 17.69 40.78
N PHE A 482 -32.23 17.68 39.45
CA PHE A 482 -33.33 18.32 38.73
C PHE A 482 -34.67 17.64 39.06
N LEU A 483 -34.72 16.31 39.01
CA LEU A 483 -35.94 15.55 39.35
C LEU A 483 -36.37 15.82 40.79
N GLU A 484 -35.44 15.80 41.74
CA GLU A 484 -35.67 16.12 43.16
C GLU A 484 -36.28 17.52 43.32
N ASN A 485 -35.61 18.56 42.83
CA ASN A 485 -36.08 19.94 42.94
C ASN A 485 -37.44 20.15 42.27
N ALA A 486 -37.67 19.49 41.13
CA ALA A 486 -38.91 19.58 40.38
C ALA A 486 -40.07 18.92 41.13
N CYS A 487 -39.84 17.78 41.78
CA CYS A 487 -40.83 17.10 42.61
C CYS A 487 -41.13 17.88 43.90
N ASP A 488 -40.10 18.43 44.55
CA ASP A 488 -40.24 19.27 45.74
C ASP A 488 -41.10 20.52 45.42
N SER A 489 -40.89 21.13 44.24
CA SER A 489 -41.70 22.28 43.81
C SER A 489 -43.19 21.97 43.59
N ASP A 490 -43.50 20.71 43.28
CA ASP A 490 -44.87 20.21 43.09
C ASP A 490 -45.45 19.57 44.37
N GLY A 491 -44.72 19.60 45.49
CA GLY A 491 -45.14 19.01 46.76
C GLY A 491 -45.14 17.46 46.78
N ILE A 492 -44.33 16.83 45.94
CA ILE A 492 -44.21 15.37 45.83
C ILE A 492 -43.01 14.90 46.69
N GLU A 493 -43.28 14.56 47.96
CA GLU A 493 -42.24 14.13 48.91
C GLU A 493 -41.95 12.62 48.81
N ASP A 494 -40.67 12.25 48.90
CA ASP A 494 -40.11 10.89 48.97
C ASP A 494 -40.36 9.92 47.79
N ILE A 495 -41.45 10.05 47.05
CA ILE A 495 -41.83 9.16 45.94
C ILE A 495 -40.86 9.28 44.75
N TRP A 496 -40.30 10.47 44.51
CA TRP A 496 -39.34 10.70 43.43
C TRP A 496 -38.09 9.80 43.53
N LYS A 497 -37.73 9.36 44.74
CA LYS A 497 -36.61 8.43 44.97
C LYS A 497 -36.88 7.06 44.35
N VAL A 498 -38.14 6.59 44.39
CA VAL A 498 -38.57 5.35 43.75
C VAL A 498 -38.51 5.51 42.23
N TRP A 499 -38.99 6.64 41.69
CA TRP A 499 -38.92 6.90 40.25
C TRP A 499 -37.50 7.00 39.75
N TYR A 500 -36.63 7.66 40.50
CA TYR A 500 -35.21 7.75 40.18
C TYR A 500 -34.55 6.38 40.24
N SER A 501 -34.92 5.52 41.20
CA SER A 501 -34.44 4.13 41.26
C SER A 501 -34.87 3.31 40.05
N ASP A 502 -36.14 3.43 39.63
CA ASP A 502 -36.64 2.78 38.41
C ASP A 502 -35.89 3.31 37.17
N TRP A 503 -35.72 4.63 37.06
CA TRP A 503 -34.98 5.26 35.97
C TRP A 503 -33.51 4.81 35.95
N GLU A 504 -32.85 4.76 37.10
CA GLU A 504 -31.47 4.28 37.24
C GLU A 504 -31.34 2.83 36.79
N LYS A 505 -32.26 1.95 37.18
CA LYS A 505 -32.29 0.55 36.72
C LYS A 505 -32.36 0.46 35.20
N LEU A 506 -33.23 1.26 34.56
CA LEU A 506 -33.32 1.33 33.09
C LEU A 506 -32.01 1.84 32.47
N ARG A 507 -31.42 2.91 33.03
CA ARG A 507 -30.20 3.52 32.50
C ARG A 507 -29.00 2.60 32.62
N VAL A 508 -28.81 1.92 33.74
CA VAL A 508 -27.75 0.89 33.91
C VAL A 508 -27.91 -0.20 32.85
N SER A 509 -29.14 -0.71 32.66
CA SER A 509 -29.40 -1.76 31.67
C SER A 509 -29.06 -1.35 30.24
N ILE A 510 -29.26 -0.08 29.90
CA ILE A 510 -28.86 0.50 28.61
C ILE A 510 -27.34 0.62 28.50
N GLU A 511 -26.66 1.07 29.56
CA GLU A 511 -25.20 1.19 29.58
C GLU A 511 -24.50 -0.16 29.37
N GLU A 512 -25.04 -1.24 29.94
CA GLU A 512 -24.49 -2.59 29.77
C GLU A 512 -24.47 -3.06 28.31
N LYS A 513 -25.31 -2.48 27.44
CA LYS A 513 -25.44 -2.88 26.04
C LYS A 513 -24.41 -2.27 25.10
N MET A 514 -23.75 -1.20 25.53
CA MET A 514 -22.87 -0.44 24.66
C MET A 514 -21.55 -1.18 24.35
N LEU A 515 -20.88 -1.74 25.37
CA LEU A 515 -19.63 -2.47 25.17
C LEU A 515 -19.78 -3.72 24.28
N PRO A 516 -20.77 -4.62 24.48
CA PRO A 516 -20.93 -5.83 23.67
C PRO A 516 -20.94 -5.60 22.15
N ILE A 517 -21.58 -4.52 21.67
CA ILE A 517 -21.63 -4.20 20.24
C ILE A 517 -20.27 -3.71 19.74
N ILE A 518 -19.58 -2.87 20.52
CA ILE A 518 -18.24 -2.38 20.19
C ILE A 518 -17.28 -3.55 20.00
N GLU A 519 -17.38 -4.58 20.86
CA GLU A 519 -16.51 -5.75 20.74
C GLU A 519 -16.65 -6.46 19.38
N GLN A 520 -17.84 -6.45 18.80
CA GLN A 520 -18.08 -7.14 17.53
C GLN A 520 -17.39 -6.48 16.35
N VAL A 521 -17.17 -5.16 16.38
CA VAL A 521 -16.42 -4.47 15.31
C VAL A 521 -14.96 -4.92 15.32
N PHE A 522 -14.34 -4.98 16.49
CA PHE A 522 -12.95 -5.39 16.63
C PHE A 522 -12.76 -6.90 16.33
N LYS A 523 -13.79 -7.72 16.59
CA LYS A 523 -13.85 -9.13 16.16
C LYS A 523 -14.15 -9.31 14.67
N LYS A 524 -14.50 -8.23 13.95
CA LYS A 524 -14.93 -8.23 12.53
C LYS A 524 -16.20 -9.04 12.28
N GLU A 525 -17.04 -9.20 13.31
CA GLU A 525 -18.31 -9.92 13.24
C GLU A 525 -19.48 -9.00 12.87
N LEU A 526 -19.42 -7.71 13.25
CA LEU A 526 -20.32 -6.66 12.79
C LEU A 526 -19.56 -5.61 11.98
N SER A 527 -20.22 -5.04 10.97
CA SER A 527 -19.66 -3.94 10.20
C SER A 527 -19.66 -2.62 11.01
N PRO A 528 -18.69 -1.71 10.78
CA PRO A 528 -18.64 -0.41 11.46
C PRO A 528 -19.95 0.38 11.36
N ASN A 529 -20.56 0.43 10.17
CA ASN A 529 -21.81 1.15 9.93
C ASN A 529 -22.97 0.62 10.79
N VAL A 530 -23.13 -0.71 10.86
CA VAL A 530 -24.18 -1.33 11.69
C VAL A 530 -23.99 -0.96 13.16
N VAL A 531 -22.76 -0.97 13.65
CA VAL A 531 -22.47 -0.61 15.05
C VAL A 531 -22.73 0.86 15.35
N GLU A 532 -22.39 1.75 14.44
CA GLU A 532 -22.72 3.17 14.58
C GLU A 532 -24.24 3.39 14.67
N GLN A 533 -25.01 2.78 13.76
CA GLN A 533 -26.48 2.85 13.77
C GLN A 533 -27.07 2.28 15.07
N LEU A 534 -26.55 1.15 15.57
CA LEU A 534 -27.03 0.56 16.82
C LEU A 534 -26.76 1.45 18.04
N ILE A 535 -25.59 2.10 18.11
CA ILE A 535 -25.26 3.04 19.19
C ILE A 535 -26.16 4.29 19.11
N ILE A 536 -26.48 4.76 17.90
CA ILE A 536 -27.41 5.87 17.70
C ILE A 536 -28.81 5.50 18.18
N ALA A 537 -29.37 4.39 17.70
CA ALA A 537 -30.70 3.91 18.10
C ALA A 537 -30.81 3.69 19.62
N LEU A 538 -29.77 3.11 20.22
CA LEU A 538 -29.69 2.95 21.68
C LEU A 538 -29.62 4.32 22.40
N GLY A 539 -28.93 5.29 21.80
CA GLY A 539 -28.86 6.67 22.27
C GLY A 539 -30.20 7.40 22.18
N ASP A 540 -31.00 7.17 21.15
CA ASP A 540 -32.36 7.71 21.02
C ASP A 540 -33.31 7.11 22.05
N TYR A 541 -33.29 5.78 22.22
CA TYR A 541 -34.06 5.09 23.26
C TYR A 541 -33.75 5.65 24.65
N LYS A 542 -32.46 5.80 24.97
CA LYS A 542 -31.96 6.42 26.20
C LYS A 542 -32.50 7.85 26.39
N ARG A 543 -32.43 8.70 25.37
CA ARG A 543 -32.92 10.09 25.42
C ARG A 543 -34.42 10.17 25.67
N ASN A 544 -35.21 9.29 25.06
CA ASN A 544 -36.66 9.25 25.26
C ASN A 544 -37.01 8.89 26.72
N ILE A 545 -36.30 7.93 27.31
CA ILE A 545 -36.45 7.59 28.74
C ILE A 545 -36.05 8.77 29.62
N ASP A 546 -34.90 9.39 29.37
CA ASP A 546 -34.42 10.52 30.17
C ASP A 546 -35.44 11.68 30.13
N LYS A 547 -35.94 12.00 28.94
CA LYS A 547 -36.97 13.02 28.73
C LYS A 547 -38.27 12.69 29.50
N PHE A 548 -38.73 11.44 29.44
CA PHE A 548 -39.94 11.02 30.12
C PHE A 548 -39.87 11.27 31.64
N TYR A 549 -38.77 10.89 32.29
CA TYR A 549 -38.63 11.10 33.74
C TYR A 549 -38.47 12.58 34.10
N LEU A 550 -37.82 13.37 33.26
CA LEU A 550 -37.62 14.80 33.50
C LEU A 550 -38.89 15.64 33.28
N GLU A 551 -39.69 15.28 32.27
CA GLU A 551 -40.77 16.14 31.76
C GLU A 551 -42.19 15.58 31.99
N GLU A 552 -42.39 14.27 31.83
CA GLU A 552 -43.73 13.67 31.72
C GLU A 552 -44.16 12.90 32.97
N ARG A 553 -43.22 12.26 33.68
CA ARG A 553 -43.49 11.33 34.78
C ARG A 553 -44.33 11.95 35.90
N ARG A 554 -44.07 13.21 36.25
CA ARG A 554 -44.81 13.95 37.29
C ARG A 554 -46.28 14.13 36.94
N GLY A 555 -46.59 14.39 35.67
CA GLY A 555 -47.97 14.57 35.20
C GLY A 555 -48.79 13.29 35.30
N ILE A 556 -48.17 12.12 35.09
CA ILE A 556 -48.82 10.82 35.31
C ILE A 556 -49.19 10.63 36.78
N TYR A 557 -48.26 10.94 37.70
CA TYR A 557 -48.53 10.81 39.13
C TYR A 557 -49.67 11.73 39.59
N GLN A 558 -49.61 13.02 39.21
CA GLN A 558 -50.64 14.00 39.56
C GLN A 558 -52.05 13.59 39.09
N LYS A 559 -52.14 12.85 37.98
CA LYS A 559 -53.40 12.34 37.45
C LYS A 559 -54.04 11.27 38.34
N PHE A 560 -53.24 10.42 38.99
CA PHE A 560 -53.74 9.22 39.68
C PHE A 560 -53.55 9.22 41.20
N ALA A 561 -52.76 10.14 41.77
CA ALA A 561 -52.37 10.15 43.19
C ALA A 561 -53.55 10.13 44.19
N PHE A 562 -54.74 10.58 43.79
CA PHE A 562 -55.94 10.66 44.64
C PHE A 562 -57.09 9.75 44.20
N GLU A 563 -56.85 8.87 43.20
CA GLU A 563 -57.84 7.92 42.71
C GLU A 563 -57.77 6.58 43.48
N ALA A 564 -58.90 5.90 43.65
CA ALA A 564 -58.92 4.54 44.19
C ALA A 564 -58.17 3.59 43.23
N GLY A 565 -57.22 2.81 43.75
CA GLY A 565 -56.31 2.00 42.91
C GLY A 565 -55.29 2.84 42.11
N GLY A 566 -55.13 4.13 42.43
CA GLY A 566 -54.29 5.08 41.70
C GLY A 566 -52.82 4.67 41.56
N GLU A 567 -52.24 3.99 42.56
CA GLU A 567 -50.87 3.47 42.51
C GLU A 567 -50.67 2.46 41.35
N PHE A 568 -51.64 1.57 41.13
CA PHE A 568 -51.60 0.63 40.02
C PHE A 568 -51.82 1.34 38.68
N GLN A 569 -52.75 2.30 38.61
CA GLN A 569 -53.00 3.07 37.38
C GLN A 569 -51.78 3.88 36.96
N ASP A 570 -51.10 4.51 37.92
CA ASP A 570 -49.84 5.24 37.73
C ASP A 570 -48.73 4.31 37.21
N LYS A 571 -48.54 3.13 37.81
CA LYS A 571 -47.55 2.16 37.34
C LYS A 571 -47.88 1.63 35.94
N PHE A 572 -49.13 1.27 35.64
CA PHE A 572 -49.51 0.82 34.30
C PHE A 572 -49.39 1.92 33.23
N GLU A 573 -49.63 3.20 33.55
CA GLU A 573 -49.42 4.31 32.61
C GLU A 573 -47.93 4.57 32.38
N THR A 574 -47.13 4.44 33.43
CA THR A 574 -45.67 4.51 33.35
C THR A 574 -45.14 3.41 32.44
N GLU A 575 -45.45 2.13 32.71
CA GLU A 575 -44.95 1.01 31.91
C GLU A 575 -45.49 1.04 30.47
N SER A 576 -46.73 1.48 30.25
CA SER A 576 -47.28 1.65 28.91
C SER A 576 -46.56 2.74 28.12
N THR A 577 -46.19 3.85 28.76
CA THR A 577 -45.44 4.94 28.11
C THR A 577 -44.01 4.50 27.79
N LEU A 578 -43.33 3.83 28.73
CA LEU A 578 -42.01 3.27 28.51
C LEU A 578 -42.02 2.22 27.39
N TYR A 579 -43.06 1.38 27.31
CA TYR A 579 -43.20 0.39 26.25
C TYR A 579 -43.33 1.02 24.85
N LYS A 580 -43.91 2.22 24.73
CA LYS A 580 -43.93 2.96 23.45
C LYS A 580 -42.52 3.30 22.99
N PHE A 581 -41.62 3.70 23.89
CA PHE A 581 -40.22 3.95 23.54
C PHE A 581 -39.50 2.65 23.16
N THR A 582 -39.80 1.54 23.83
CA THR A 582 -39.29 0.22 23.45
C THR A 582 -39.78 -0.20 22.06
N ALA A 583 -41.03 0.09 21.71
CA ALA A 583 -41.59 -0.18 20.37
C ALA A 583 -40.94 0.67 19.27
N LEU A 584 -40.60 1.94 19.57
CA LEU A 584 -39.81 2.80 18.68
C LEU A 584 -38.39 2.25 18.50
N PHE A 585 -37.71 1.91 19.59
CA PHE A 585 -36.39 1.29 19.52
C PHE A 585 -36.40 -0.01 18.71
N GLN A 586 -37.44 -0.83 18.86
CA GLN A 586 -37.63 -2.04 18.04
C GLN A 586 -37.83 -1.72 16.55
N GLU A 587 -38.39 -0.56 16.19
CA GLU A 587 -38.48 -0.08 14.80
C GLU A 587 -37.11 0.24 14.23
N ASP A 588 -36.31 1.00 14.98
CA ASP A 588 -34.95 1.36 14.57
C ASP A 588 -34.10 0.10 14.38
N LEU A 589 -34.17 -0.85 15.32
CA LEU A 589 -33.47 -2.14 15.21
C LEU A 589 -33.92 -2.93 14.00
N GLN A 590 -35.22 -2.91 13.69
CA GLN A 590 -35.77 -3.61 12.55
C GLN A 590 -35.17 -3.08 11.23
N GLN A 591 -35.07 -1.76 11.10
CA GLN A 591 -34.44 -1.15 9.93
C GLN A 591 -32.98 -1.60 9.78
N ILE A 592 -32.21 -1.52 10.87
CA ILE A 592 -30.79 -1.92 10.90
C ILE A 592 -30.63 -3.41 10.51
N ILE A 593 -31.46 -4.29 11.07
CA ILE A 593 -31.41 -5.73 10.82
C ILE A 593 -31.68 -6.07 9.35
N PHE A 594 -32.58 -5.33 8.69
CA PHE A 594 -32.88 -5.55 7.27
C PHE A 594 -31.79 -5.02 6.34
N GLU A 595 -31.02 -4.03 6.79
CA GLU A 595 -29.83 -3.54 6.09
C GLU A 595 -28.63 -4.50 6.24
N CYS A 596 -28.60 -5.40 7.23
CA CYS A 596 -27.53 -6.39 7.39
C CYS A 596 -27.56 -7.45 6.27
N ASP A 597 -26.43 -7.66 5.59
CA ASP A 597 -26.29 -8.66 4.53
C ASP A 597 -26.24 -10.10 5.07
N LYS A 598 -25.66 -10.30 6.27
CA LYS A 598 -25.40 -11.63 6.83
C LYS A 598 -26.44 -12.04 7.87
N PRO A 599 -27.02 -13.26 7.77
CA PRO A 599 -27.96 -13.77 8.78
C PRO A 599 -27.39 -13.80 10.21
N GLN A 600 -26.08 -14.00 10.35
CA GLN A 600 -25.40 -14.03 11.66
C GLN A 600 -25.44 -12.67 12.37
N GLU A 601 -25.27 -11.57 11.63
CA GLU A 601 -25.34 -10.20 12.16
C GLU A 601 -26.75 -9.93 12.70
N ARG A 602 -27.77 -10.33 11.92
CA ARG A 602 -29.19 -10.22 12.31
C ARG A 602 -29.47 -10.96 13.63
N ILE A 603 -29.05 -12.22 13.72
CA ILE A 603 -29.25 -13.05 14.92
C ILE A 603 -28.54 -12.45 16.14
N TYR A 604 -27.33 -11.90 15.95
CA TYR A 604 -26.59 -11.27 17.04
C TYR A 604 -27.34 -10.05 17.60
N ILE A 605 -27.76 -9.12 16.74
CA ILE A 605 -28.46 -7.88 17.14
C ILE A 605 -29.71 -8.22 17.95
N LEU A 606 -30.46 -9.22 17.50
CA LEU A 606 -31.68 -9.66 18.17
C LEU A 606 -31.43 -10.21 19.57
N LYS A 607 -30.43 -11.08 19.72
CA LYS A 607 -30.03 -11.60 21.04
C LYS A 607 -29.51 -10.50 21.95
N TRP A 608 -28.75 -9.56 21.41
CA TRP A 608 -28.17 -8.45 22.14
C TRP A 608 -29.26 -7.52 22.73
N ALA A 609 -30.26 -7.16 21.93
CA ALA A 609 -31.32 -6.23 22.32
C ALA A 609 -32.39 -6.85 23.24
N ASN A 610 -32.51 -8.18 23.27
CA ASN A 610 -33.68 -8.86 23.85
C ASN A 610 -34.02 -8.43 25.28
N SER A 611 -33.02 -8.32 26.16
CA SER A 611 -33.29 -7.94 27.56
C SER A 611 -33.79 -6.50 27.71
N LEU A 612 -33.58 -5.62 26.74
CA LEU A 612 -34.20 -4.29 26.71
C LEU A 612 -35.64 -4.37 26.18
N LEU A 613 -35.88 -5.21 25.16
CA LEU A 613 -37.19 -5.36 24.53
C LEU A 613 -38.25 -5.98 25.45
N ASP A 614 -37.83 -6.86 26.36
CA ASP A 614 -38.74 -7.53 27.31
C ASP A 614 -38.90 -6.77 28.64
N MET A 615 -38.13 -5.71 28.87
CA MET A 615 -37.99 -5.06 30.17
C MET A 615 -39.33 -4.58 30.76
N GLN A 616 -40.15 -3.86 29.99
CA GLN A 616 -41.45 -3.39 30.47
C GLN A 616 -42.48 -4.51 30.62
N ILE A 617 -42.34 -5.60 29.87
CA ILE A 617 -43.18 -6.79 30.08
C ILE A 617 -42.82 -7.45 31.41
N ASP A 618 -41.52 -7.52 31.73
CA ASP A 618 -41.03 -8.08 32.99
C ASP A 618 -41.48 -7.25 34.20
N GLU A 619 -41.44 -5.92 34.12
CA GLU A 619 -41.97 -5.05 35.18
C GLU A 619 -43.48 -5.26 35.40
N VAL A 620 -44.26 -5.42 34.33
CA VAL A 620 -45.70 -5.72 34.43
C VAL A 620 -45.93 -7.11 35.00
N ILE A 621 -45.13 -8.12 34.62
CA ILE A 621 -45.21 -9.47 35.19
C ILE A 621 -44.94 -9.43 36.69
N VAL A 622 -43.88 -8.76 37.15
CA VAL A 622 -43.55 -8.64 38.58
C VAL A 622 -44.69 -7.97 39.35
N LEU A 623 -45.31 -6.93 38.78
CA LEU A 623 -46.47 -6.26 39.38
C LEU A 623 -47.69 -7.22 39.50
N LEU A 624 -47.92 -8.06 38.48
CA LEU A 624 -49.03 -9.02 38.48
C LEU A 624 -48.78 -10.18 39.44
N GLU A 625 -47.55 -10.66 39.58
CA GLU A 625 -47.17 -11.71 40.54
C GLU A 625 -47.40 -11.27 42.00
N ALA A 626 -47.26 -9.97 42.28
CA ALA A 626 -47.57 -9.41 43.60
C ALA A 626 -49.09 -9.35 43.91
N ASN A 627 -49.95 -9.50 42.90
CA ASN A 627 -51.41 -9.40 43.01
C ASN A 627 -52.09 -10.79 42.93
N ASN A 628 -52.78 -11.19 44.00
CA ASN A 628 -53.30 -12.56 44.16
C ASN A 628 -54.72 -12.84 43.60
N ASN A 629 -55.34 -11.92 42.87
CA ASN A 629 -56.69 -12.12 42.30
C ASN A 629 -56.65 -13.08 41.09
N ASP A 630 -57.72 -13.83 40.86
CA ASP A 630 -57.79 -14.86 39.82
C ASP A 630 -57.70 -14.28 38.40
N MET A 631 -58.22 -13.07 38.16
CA MET A 631 -58.05 -12.37 36.87
C MET A 631 -56.60 -11.93 36.62
N ALA A 632 -55.87 -11.54 37.68
CA ALA A 632 -54.46 -11.17 37.58
C ALA A 632 -53.59 -12.39 37.18
N LYS A 633 -53.94 -13.60 37.66
CA LYS A 633 -53.28 -14.85 37.27
C LYS A 633 -53.53 -15.22 35.80
N GLU A 634 -54.75 -15.01 35.29
CA GLU A 634 -55.07 -15.26 33.88
C GLU A 634 -54.28 -14.30 32.98
N ILE A 635 -54.26 -13.01 33.31
CA ILE A 635 -53.55 -12.00 32.53
C ILE A 635 -52.03 -12.15 32.64
N LEU A 636 -51.51 -12.60 33.79
CA LEU A 636 -50.11 -12.98 33.97
C LEU A 636 -49.70 -14.10 32.99
N LEU A 637 -50.52 -15.14 32.83
CA LEU A 637 -50.26 -16.21 31.85
C LEU A 637 -50.26 -15.67 30.40
N GLU A 638 -51.13 -14.71 30.09
CA GLU A 638 -51.16 -14.04 28.79
C GLU A 638 -49.87 -13.20 28.55
N PHE A 639 -49.36 -12.48 29.56
CA PHE A 639 -48.08 -11.75 29.48
C PHE A 639 -46.87 -12.69 29.38
N ILE A 640 -46.86 -13.81 30.11
CA ILE A 640 -45.82 -14.85 29.99
C ILE A 640 -45.81 -15.43 28.57
N SER A 641 -46.99 -15.69 27.99
CA SER A 641 -47.11 -16.14 26.59
C SER A 641 -46.62 -15.06 25.61
N LEU A 642 -46.95 -13.79 25.84
CA LEU A 642 -46.48 -12.66 25.03
C LEU A 642 -44.94 -12.55 25.03
N LYS A 643 -44.30 -12.79 26.19
CA LYS A 643 -42.84 -12.87 26.32
C LYS A 643 -42.26 -14.07 25.58
N GLN A 644 -42.85 -15.26 25.73
CA GLN A 644 -42.38 -16.48 25.03
C GLN A 644 -42.46 -16.34 23.51
N LYS A 645 -43.51 -15.72 22.98
CA LYS A 645 -43.64 -15.45 21.54
C LYS A 645 -42.52 -14.54 21.00
N ASN A 646 -41.86 -13.73 21.84
CA ASN A 646 -40.71 -12.93 21.42
C ASN A 646 -39.56 -13.82 20.89
N TYR A 647 -39.41 -15.05 21.40
CA TYR A 647 -38.33 -15.98 21.01
C TYR A 647 -38.55 -16.68 19.65
N GLU A 648 -39.80 -16.95 19.25
CA GLU A 648 -40.11 -17.70 18.02
C GLU A 648 -40.06 -16.82 16.75
N LEU A 649 -40.01 -15.50 16.91
CA LEU A 649 -40.22 -14.49 15.87
C LEU A 649 -39.00 -14.19 14.97
N TYR A 650 -37.82 -14.66 15.35
CA TYR A 650 -36.55 -14.18 14.78
C TYR A 650 -36.09 -14.88 13.49
N ILE A 651 -36.88 -15.82 12.96
CA ILE A 651 -36.55 -16.63 11.78
C ILE A 651 -37.37 -16.25 10.54
N ALA A 652 -38.37 -15.37 10.67
CA ALA A 652 -39.27 -15.04 9.56
C ALA A 652 -38.78 -13.87 8.69
N ASP A 653 -39.27 -13.80 7.43
CA ASP A 653 -38.99 -12.68 6.52
C ASP A 653 -39.47 -11.32 7.08
N ALA A 654 -38.96 -10.23 6.50
CA ALA A 654 -39.20 -8.86 6.96
C ALA A 654 -40.67 -8.47 7.11
N LYS A 655 -41.56 -8.98 6.22
CA LYS A 655 -43.00 -8.68 6.26
C LYS A 655 -43.68 -9.43 7.39
N SER A 656 -43.27 -10.67 7.63
CA SER A 656 -43.78 -11.47 8.75
C SER A 656 -43.40 -10.86 10.09
N TYR A 657 -42.16 -10.35 10.23
CA TYR A 657 -41.70 -9.66 11.44
C TYR A 657 -42.47 -8.36 11.70
N SER A 658 -42.63 -7.46 10.71
CA SER A 658 -43.41 -6.22 10.85
C SER A 658 -44.85 -6.47 11.30
N LYS A 659 -45.52 -7.45 10.68
CA LYS A 659 -46.91 -7.78 10.97
C LYS A 659 -47.08 -8.28 12.41
N GLN A 660 -46.14 -9.11 12.87
CA GLN A 660 -46.20 -9.68 14.21
C GLN A 660 -45.80 -8.67 15.30
N LYS A 661 -44.90 -7.71 15.00
CA LYS A 661 -44.63 -6.55 15.88
C LYS A 661 -45.93 -5.77 16.17
N LEU A 662 -46.64 -5.35 15.12
CA LEU A 662 -47.89 -4.58 15.26
C LEU A 662 -48.96 -5.35 16.04
N GLU A 663 -49.04 -6.66 15.83
CA GLU A 663 -49.96 -7.52 16.57
C GLU A 663 -49.58 -7.63 18.06
N ARG A 664 -48.27 -7.72 18.37
CA ARG A 664 -47.77 -7.74 19.75
C ARG A 664 -48.08 -6.44 20.48
N GLU A 665 -47.87 -5.30 19.83
CA GLU A 665 -48.17 -3.99 20.41
C GLU A 665 -49.67 -3.86 20.72
N LYS A 666 -50.54 -4.31 19.82
CA LYS A 666 -51.99 -4.39 20.07
C LYS A 666 -52.33 -5.31 21.24
N GLN A 667 -51.70 -6.48 21.32
CA GLN A 667 -51.91 -7.44 22.40
C GLN A 667 -51.47 -6.86 23.75
N TYR A 668 -50.27 -6.26 23.82
CA TYR A 668 -49.78 -5.57 25.01
C TYR A 668 -50.77 -4.49 25.48
N ASN A 669 -51.16 -3.58 24.59
CA ASN A 669 -52.08 -2.49 24.92
C ASN A 669 -53.46 -3.02 25.37
N SER A 670 -53.95 -4.10 24.74
CA SER A 670 -55.20 -4.75 25.13
C SER A 670 -55.12 -5.36 26.53
N LEU A 671 -54.01 -6.01 26.88
CA LEU A 671 -53.79 -6.61 28.20
C LEU A 671 -53.72 -5.54 29.30
N ILE A 672 -52.97 -4.45 29.05
CA ILE A 672 -52.90 -3.31 29.96
C ILE A 672 -54.31 -2.71 30.18
N PHE A 673 -55.08 -2.53 29.12
CA PHE A 673 -56.44 -2.01 29.21
C PHE A 673 -57.38 -2.94 30.02
N LYS A 674 -57.31 -4.26 29.79
CA LYS A 674 -58.09 -5.28 30.52
C LYS A 674 -57.80 -5.20 32.03
N MET A 675 -56.52 -5.08 32.41
CA MET A 675 -56.11 -4.94 33.82
C MET A 675 -56.60 -3.64 34.46
N ARG A 676 -56.45 -2.50 33.78
CA ARG A 676 -56.87 -1.20 34.31
C ARG A 676 -58.37 -1.14 34.58
N LYS A 677 -59.17 -1.81 33.75
CA LYS A 677 -60.62 -1.89 33.93
C LYS A 677 -61.00 -2.71 35.16
N ASP A 678 -60.29 -3.80 35.44
CA ASP A 678 -60.56 -4.65 36.61
C ASP A 678 -60.27 -3.91 37.92
N LEU A 679 -59.13 -3.23 37.98
CA LEU A 679 -58.70 -2.45 39.15
C LEU A 679 -59.50 -1.16 39.40
N ALA A 680 -60.32 -0.72 38.43
CA ALA A 680 -61.23 0.41 38.59
C ALA A 680 -62.62 -0.01 39.11
N VAL A 681 -62.91 -1.32 39.19
CA VAL A 681 -64.21 -1.89 39.58
C VAL A 681 -64.16 -2.60 40.95
N GLY A 682 -62.95 -2.91 41.45
CA GLY A 682 -62.71 -3.33 42.83
C GLY A 682 -62.29 -2.15 43.71
#